data_AF-A0A6M1N4P6-F1
#
_entry.id   AF-A0A6M1N4P6-F1
#
_cell.length_a   1.000
_cell.length_b   1.000
_cell.length_c   1.000
_cell.angle_alpha   90.00
_cell.angle_beta   90.00
_cell.angle_gamma   90.00
#
_symmetry.space_group_name_H-M   'P 1'
#
loop_
_entity.id
_entity.type
_entity.pdbx_description
1 polymer ?
#
loop_
_entity_poly.entity_id
_entity_poly.type
_entity_poly.pdbx_seq_one_letter_code
_entity_poly.pdbx_strand_id
1 'polypeptide(L)'
;MINKIVVLLMLLASIGLAFTSDSHPERISESWFEEMFHVNSRTDSVSWVRSKRAEAWYALRDRYNDAESLMEMSWEERDKIWHIALRETSDKYSVLARRYWQAYLVSCNERGIKPLKFDTVLTSLKEVQEVRQIYLASRRAEYVILTPKPPKEPEINSVGVYGVRPGSEIIYRVAATGERPMKYIVSDLPDGCTFDAKLGVIRGAIDKEGEYDLVLTAQNKYGRSEKRVTIRVGPDIALTPPMGWNSWNSFACNVTAADIKNTADQFIKTGLADYGWTYINIDDCWMKVPDVENMGPQERTLLEPYYKANIDFRIRTKKVRFNEHELIGETRDVDGSILSNKDFPDMKSLTDYLHKYGFKAGLYTSPGPLTCQRYQGSYKHEIADAKQFAKWGFDYLKYDWCGYRSIVSKPNLEEVQYPYRLMGQALNDIGRDIVYSLCQYGMKDVWKWGASVGGNVWRTTGDIRDNWENMSRIGFNQAGLESYAGPGRWNDPDMLVVGYVGWSKNLRPTYLSPNEQYTHISLWSLLAAPLLIGCDLTRLDDFTYGLLSNPEVIAVNQDILGKQASRIINKKNIQVWAKPLSDGSIAVGVFNLGENPMDYELSLSSLQLSGKHTLRDLWKQEDVGNIETSFSVRINRHGVKLFKIK
;
A
#
# COMPACT_ATOMS: atom_id res chain seq x y z
N MET A 1 15.74 46.76 48.48
CA MET A 1 15.94 45.35 48.83
C MET A 1 16.77 44.69 47.74
N ILE A 2 18.08 44.94 47.81
CA ILE A 2 19.13 44.35 46.99
C ILE A 2 19.86 43.45 47.97
N ASN A 3 19.55 42.15 47.94
CA ASN A 3 20.27 41.05 48.57
C ASN A 3 19.40 39.80 48.49
N LYS A 4 19.64 38.94 47.48
CA LYS A 4 19.35 37.49 47.49
C LYS A 4 19.73 36.73 46.20
N ILE A 5 20.38 37.36 45.22
CA ILE A 5 20.80 36.66 43.98
C ILE A 5 22.33 36.45 43.89
N VAL A 6 23.14 37.09 44.74
CA VAL A 6 24.61 36.97 44.69
C VAL A 6 25.19 35.93 45.68
N VAL A 7 24.39 35.39 46.60
CA VAL A 7 24.86 34.45 47.64
C VAL A 7 24.66 32.97 47.26
N LEU A 8 23.89 32.65 46.22
CA LEU A 8 23.71 31.25 45.77
C LEU A 8 24.73 30.82 44.70
N LEU A 9 25.48 31.76 44.10
CA LEU A 9 26.48 31.48 43.06
C LEU A 9 27.93 31.44 43.58
N MET A 10 28.16 31.67 44.88
CA MET A 10 29.51 31.65 45.48
C MET A 10 29.72 30.57 46.55
N LEU A 11 28.74 29.67 46.75
CA LEU A 11 28.78 28.62 47.80
C LEU A 11 28.94 27.19 47.27
N LEU A 12 29.28 27.02 45.97
CA LEU A 12 29.66 25.72 45.40
C LEU A 12 31.10 25.70 44.83
N ALA A 13 31.89 26.74 45.11
CA ALA A 13 33.30 26.84 44.70
C ALA A 13 34.31 26.43 45.80
N SER A 14 33.86 25.78 46.88
CA SER A 14 34.72 25.46 48.03
C SER A 14 34.37 24.14 48.72
N ILE A 15 34.16 23.07 47.95
CA ILE A 15 34.42 21.69 48.39
C ILE A 15 35.19 20.99 47.27
N GLY A 16 36.48 21.29 47.18
CA GLY A 16 37.44 20.45 46.48
C GLY A 16 37.73 19.22 47.32
N LEU A 17 37.02 18.14 47.05
CA LEU A 17 37.46 16.79 47.38
C LEU A 17 37.74 16.08 46.07
N ALA A 18 39.03 15.86 45.81
CA ALA A 18 39.52 15.09 44.71
C ALA A 18 38.90 13.68 44.76
N PHE A 19 38.12 13.34 43.74
CA PHE A 19 37.93 11.96 43.33
C PHE A 19 38.45 11.80 41.91
N THR A 20 39.28 10.79 41.78
CA THR A 20 40.08 10.36 40.66
C THR A 20 39.28 10.14 39.39
N SER A 21 39.95 10.33 38.26
CA SER A 21 39.55 9.84 36.94
C SER A 21 39.27 8.34 36.99
N ASP A 22 38.00 7.96 37.05
CA ASP A 22 37.42 6.71 36.54
C ASP A 22 35.96 6.66 36.97
N SER A 23 35.08 7.26 36.17
CA SER A 23 33.67 6.88 36.16
C SER A 23 33.13 7.08 34.75
N HIS A 24 32.93 5.96 34.06
CA HIS A 24 32.05 5.93 32.90
C HIS A 24 30.69 6.52 33.30
N PRO A 25 30.07 7.38 32.48
CA PRO A 25 28.69 7.76 32.72
C PRO A 25 27.85 6.49 32.64
N GLU A 26 27.17 6.18 33.75
CA GLU A 26 26.28 5.04 33.89
C GLU A 26 25.38 4.91 32.66
N ARG A 27 25.28 3.68 32.14
CA ARG A 27 24.29 3.30 31.12
C ARG A 27 22.93 3.83 31.58
N ILE A 28 22.38 4.80 30.85
CA ILE A 28 20.92 5.04 30.87
C ILE A 28 20.29 3.68 30.58
N SER A 29 19.60 3.11 31.57
CA SER A 29 19.05 1.78 31.48
C SER A 29 18.03 1.71 30.35
N GLU A 30 17.96 0.58 29.65
CA GLU A 30 16.92 0.32 28.65
C GLU A 30 15.51 0.60 29.19
N SER A 31 15.30 0.48 30.51
CA SER A 31 14.04 0.80 31.18
C SER A 31 13.59 2.26 31.05
N TRP A 32 14.51 3.23 30.97
CA TRP A 32 14.15 4.65 30.79
C TRP A 32 13.66 4.92 29.36
N PHE A 33 14.21 4.21 28.38
CA PHE A 33 13.70 4.22 27.01
C PHE A 33 12.34 3.50 26.92
N GLU A 34 12.15 2.36 27.59
CA GLU A 34 10.88 1.61 27.58
C GLU A 34 9.71 2.40 28.21
N GLU A 35 9.94 3.17 29.28
CA GLU A 35 8.90 4.03 29.90
C GLU A 35 8.38 5.13 28.94
N MET A 36 9.23 5.65 28.03
CA MET A 36 8.82 6.69 27.07
C MET A 36 7.90 6.19 25.95
N PHE A 37 7.88 4.89 25.66
CA PHE A 37 7.07 4.30 24.59
C PHE A 37 5.73 3.73 25.06
N HIS A 38 5.51 3.62 26.37
CA HIS A 38 4.24 3.19 26.97
C HIS A 38 3.20 4.33 27.12
N VAL A 39 3.40 5.46 26.45
CA VAL A 39 2.45 6.59 26.44
C VAL A 39 1.17 6.20 25.70
N ASN A 40 0.11 5.99 26.46
CA ASN A 40 -1.19 5.61 25.93
C ASN A 40 -1.93 6.88 25.48
N SER A 41 -2.06 7.09 24.17
CA SER A 41 -2.71 8.27 23.57
C SER A 41 -4.20 8.49 23.96
N ARG A 42 -4.78 7.62 24.79
CA ARG A 42 -6.12 7.78 25.36
C ARG A 42 -6.16 8.51 26.71
N THR A 43 -5.04 8.64 27.43
CA THR A 43 -5.02 9.20 28.81
C THR A 43 -4.11 10.40 29.00
N ASP A 44 -3.12 10.60 28.13
CA ASP A 44 -2.09 11.64 28.36
C ASP A 44 -2.30 12.89 27.50
N SER A 45 -2.09 14.07 28.09
CA SER A 45 -2.31 15.34 27.40
C SER A 45 -1.30 15.55 26.26
N VAL A 46 -1.77 16.09 25.12
CA VAL A 46 -0.94 16.39 23.93
C VAL A 46 0.27 17.28 24.26
N SER A 47 0.14 18.16 25.25
CA SER A 47 1.21 19.03 25.73
C SER A 47 2.34 18.25 26.41
N TRP A 48 1.99 17.24 27.21
CA TRP A 48 2.95 16.42 27.94
C TRP A 48 3.74 15.48 27.02
N VAL A 49 3.06 14.92 26.02
CA VAL A 49 3.73 14.11 24.97
C VAL A 49 4.73 14.95 24.18
N ARG A 50 4.41 16.22 23.90
CA ARG A 50 5.34 17.15 23.22
C ARG A 50 6.55 17.50 24.09
N SER A 51 6.35 17.76 25.39
CA SER A 51 7.48 18.08 26.29
C SER A 51 8.43 16.89 26.47
N LYS A 52 7.90 15.67 26.62
CA LYS A 52 8.72 14.45 26.73
C LYS A 52 9.51 14.15 25.46
N ARG A 53 8.92 14.38 24.28
CA ARG A 53 9.64 14.28 23.00
C ARG A 53 10.73 15.34 22.85
N ALA A 54 10.48 16.55 23.32
CA ALA A 54 11.50 17.60 23.35
C ALA A 54 12.65 17.26 24.30
N GLU A 55 12.37 16.73 25.50
CA GLU A 55 13.39 16.23 26.44
C GLU A 55 14.23 15.11 25.84
N ALA A 56 13.59 14.10 25.21
CA ALA A 56 14.29 13.02 24.50
C ALA A 56 15.19 13.57 23.39
N TRP A 57 14.69 14.53 22.62
CA TRP A 57 15.48 15.19 21.59
C TRP A 57 16.68 15.94 22.18
N TYR A 58 16.52 16.66 23.28
CA TYR A 58 17.63 17.36 23.91
C TYR A 58 18.65 16.39 24.51
N ALA A 59 18.21 15.30 25.13
CA ALA A 59 19.11 14.25 25.59
C ALA A 59 19.88 13.60 24.42
N LEU A 60 19.21 13.31 23.29
CA LEU A 60 19.86 12.81 22.07
C LEU A 60 20.73 13.86 21.38
N ARG A 61 20.40 15.15 21.49
CA ARG A 61 21.21 16.26 21.00
C ARG A 61 22.52 16.32 21.76
N ASP A 62 22.43 16.33 23.09
CA ASP A 62 23.55 16.56 23.99
C ASP A 62 24.46 15.34 24.12
N ARG A 63 23.90 14.12 24.03
CA ARG A 63 24.67 12.87 24.06
C ARG A 63 25.40 12.55 22.75
N TYR A 64 24.86 12.97 21.60
CA TYR A 64 25.37 12.58 20.27
C TYR A 64 25.78 13.80 19.43
N ASN A 65 26.45 14.77 20.05
CA ASN A 65 26.77 16.07 19.42
C ASN A 65 28.02 16.02 18.53
N ASP A 66 28.72 14.89 18.49
CA ASP A 66 29.93 14.66 17.71
C ASP A 66 29.77 13.44 16.80
N ALA A 67 30.64 13.35 15.78
CA ALA A 67 30.54 12.30 14.77
C ALA A 67 30.87 10.91 15.32
N GLU A 68 31.73 10.79 16.35
CA GLU A 68 32.20 9.52 16.89
C GLU A 68 31.13 8.81 17.71
N SER A 69 30.40 9.55 18.55
CA SER A 69 29.28 9.00 19.32
C SER A 69 28.11 8.50 18.44
N LEU A 70 27.98 9.03 17.21
CA LEU A 70 27.03 8.55 16.21
C LEU A 70 27.52 7.30 15.46
N MET A 71 28.83 7.01 15.47
CA MET A 71 29.41 5.82 14.83
C MET A 71 29.12 4.55 15.61
N GLU A 72 28.98 4.62 16.94
CA GLU A 72 28.58 3.48 17.77
C GLU A 72 27.12 3.05 17.55
N MET A 73 26.33 3.90 16.90
CA MET A 73 24.92 3.62 16.63
C MET A 73 24.78 2.66 15.45
N SER A 74 23.86 1.72 15.57
CA SER A 74 23.34 0.95 14.45
C SER A 74 22.64 1.87 13.43
N TRP A 75 22.52 1.42 12.18
CA TRP A 75 21.76 2.16 11.15
C TRP A 75 20.33 2.44 11.63
N GLU A 76 19.74 1.46 12.31
CA GLU A 76 18.42 1.48 12.90
C GLU A 76 18.25 2.61 13.91
N GLU A 77 19.24 2.84 14.78
CA GLU A 77 19.18 3.92 15.77
C GLU A 77 19.31 5.31 15.12
N ARG A 78 20.10 5.43 14.03
CA ARG A 78 20.20 6.67 13.25
C ARG A 78 18.90 7.00 12.50
N ASP A 79 18.22 5.99 11.96
CA ASP A 79 16.91 6.16 11.30
C ASP A 79 15.79 6.48 12.31
N LYS A 80 15.86 5.94 13.53
CA LYS A 80 14.97 6.33 14.64
C LYS A 80 15.13 7.80 15.04
N ILE A 81 16.36 8.31 15.14
CA ILE A 81 16.61 9.74 15.42
C ILE A 81 15.93 10.63 14.38
N TRP A 82 15.90 10.23 13.12
CA TRP A 82 15.22 10.96 12.06
C TRP A 82 13.71 11.06 12.27
N HIS A 83 13.06 9.95 12.58
CA HIS A 83 11.61 9.92 12.81
C HIS A 83 11.18 10.78 14.00
N ILE A 84 12.01 10.86 15.05
CA ILE A 84 11.79 11.72 16.22
C ILE A 84 11.96 13.20 15.84
N ALA A 85 13.00 13.53 15.09
CA ALA A 85 13.39 14.91 14.79
C ALA A 85 12.46 15.63 13.79
N LEU A 86 11.80 14.89 12.89
CA LEU A 86 10.87 15.46 11.91
C LEU A 86 9.64 16.16 12.50
N ARG A 87 9.30 15.91 13.77
CA ARG A 87 8.09 16.44 14.42
C ARG A 87 8.30 17.80 15.11
N GLU A 88 9.47 18.41 14.99
CA GLU A 88 9.91 19.59 15.78
C GLU A 88 10.62 20.67 14.93
N THR A 89 10.83 21.88 15.48
CA THR A 89 11.16 23.20 14.86
C THR A 89 12.42 23.32 13.95
N SER A 90 12.57 24.49 13.30
CA SER A 90 13.57 24.85 12.26
C SER A 90 15.04 24.62 12.62
N ASP A 91 15.46 24.99 13.82
CA ASP A 91 16.88 25.09 14.17
C ASP A 91 17.50 23.69 14.37
N LYS A 92 16.64 22.71 14.68
CA LYS A 92 16.93 21.28 14.88
C LYS A 92 17.29 20.56 13.58
N TYR A 93 16.84 21.08 12.44
CA TYR A 93 17.15 20.52 11.12
C TYR A 93 18.63 20.60 10.79
N SER A 94 19.30 21.68 11.17
CA SER A 94 20.73 21.86 10.93
C SER A 94 21.59 20.79 11.61
N VAL A 95 21.22 20.39 12.83
CA VAL A 95 21.89 19.32 13.59
C VAL A 95 21.64 17.98 12.93
N LEU A 96 20.37 17.64 12.62
CA LEU A 96 20.02 16.38 11.97
C LEU A 96 20.72 16.19 10.63
N ALA A 97 20.81 17.27 9.85
CA ALA A 97 21.43 17.26 8.53
C ALA A 97 22.93 17.04 8.62
N ARG A 98 23.61 17.69 9.57
CA ARG A 98 25.03 17.44 9.86
C ARG A 98 25.28 15.98 10.23
N ARG A 99 24.42 15.39 11.06
CA ARG A 99 24.56 13.98 11.49
C ARG A 99 24.42 12.99 10.33
N TYR A 100 23.41 13.16 9.48
CA TYR A 100 23.25 12.32 8.29
C TYR A 100 24.37 12.53 7.27
N TRP A 101 24.84 13.77 7.11
CA TRP A 101 25.98 14.08 6.23
C TRP A 101 27.26 13.40 6.70
N GLN A 102 27.56 13.47 8.00
CA GLN A 102 28.71 12.78 8.59
C GLN A 102 28.60 11.25 8.44
N ALA A 103 27.44 10.66 8.74
CA ALA A 103 27.19 9.24 8.55
C ALA A 103 27.35 8.81 7.07
N TYR A 104 26.95 9.66 6.13
CA TYR A 104 27.16 9.47 4.71
C TYR A 104 28.64 9.46 4.33
N LEU A 105 29.42 10.45 4.78
CA LEU A 105 30.85 10.55 4.50
C LEU A 105 31.62 9.33 5.02
N VAL A 106 31.30 8.86 6.23
CA VAL A 106 31.89 7.66 6.81
C VAL A 106 31.54 6.41 6.00
N SER A 107 30.26 6.23 5.66
CA SER A 107 29.83 5.10 4.84
C SER A 107 30.48 5.10 3.45
N CYS A 108 30.83 6.27 2.91
CA CYS A 108 31.59 6.38 1.67
C CYS A 108 33.04 5.90 1.89
N ASN A 109 33.68 6.33 2.98
CA ASN A 109 35.04 5.93 3.33
C ASN A 109 35.18 4.40 3.55
N GLU A 110 34.29 3.78 4.34
CA GLU A 110 34.29 2.33 4.58
C GLU A 110 34.17 1.50 3.31
N ARG A 111 33.44 2.02 2.31
CA ARG A 111 33.15 1.33 1.06
C ARG A 111 34.12 1.69 -0.06
N GLY A 112 35.12 2.54 0.20
CA GLY A 112 36.03 3.07 -0.82
C GLY A 112 35.33 3.91 -1.89
N ILE A 113 34.16 4.49 -1.58
CA ILE A 113 33.36 5.32 -2.48
C ILE A 113 33.76 6.78 -2.27
N LYS A 114 33.93 7.54 -3.36
CA LYS A 114 34.19 8.98 -3.28
C LYS A 114 32.92 9.71 -2.84
N PRO A 115 32.92 10.47 -1.72
CA PRO A 115 31.75 11.20 -1.28
C PRO A 115 31.41 12.35 -2.23
N LEU A 116 30.11 12.65 -2.34
CA LEU A 116 29.62 13.86 -2.98
C LEU A 116 30.13 15.09 -2.24
N LYS A 117 30.38 16.18 -2.98
CA LYS A 117 30.66 17.49 -2.38
C LYS A 117 29.32 18.19 -2.13
N PHE A 118 29.04 18.50 -0.87
CA PHE A 118 27.87 19.27 -0.47
C PHE A 118 28.34 20.53 0.24
N ASP A 119 28.09 21.68 -0.39
CA ASP A 119 28.51 22.99 0.10
C ASP A 119 27.24 23.75 0.51
N THR A 120 26.87 23.67 1.78
CA THR A 120 25.92 24.61 2.42
C THR A 120 25.77 24.31 3.91
N VAL A 121 25.56 25.36 4.70
CA VAL A 121 25.05 25.24 6.07
C VAL A 121 23.59 24.81 5.98
N LEU A 122 23.33 23.54 6.29
CA LEU A 122 21.99 22.95 6.27
C LEU A 122 21.11 23.64 7.33
N THR A 123 19.99 24.27 6.95
CA THR A 123 19.12 25.03 7.87
C THR A 123 17.63 24.73 7.71
N SER A 124 17.24 23.95 6.71
CA SER A 124 15.84 23.65 6.38
C SER A 124 15.55 22.15 6.33
N LEU A 125 14.27 21.79 6.59
CA LEU A 125 13.77 20.42 6.48
C LEU A 125 14.07 19.78 5.11
N LYS A 126 13.97 20.58 4.03
CA LYS A 126 14.22 20.15 2.66
C LYS A 126 15.66 19.67 2.48
N GLU A 127 16.62 20.45 2.96
CA GLU A 127 18.05 20.11 2.86
C GLU A 127 18.38 18.87 3.69
N VAL A 128 17.75 18.69 4.86
CA VAL A 128 17.94 17.46 5.65
C VAL A 128 17.39 16.24 4.92
N GLN A 129 16.23 16.39 4.26
CA GLN A 129 15.66 15.32 3.45
C GLN A 129 16.58 14.95 2.29
N GLU A 130 17.18 15.92 1.61
CA GLU A 130 18.15 15.70 0.53
C GLU A 130 19.38 14.93 1.03
N VAL A 131 19.96 15.34 2.17
CA VAL A 131 21.10 14.66 2.79
C VAL A 131 20.75 13.24 3.24
N ARG A 132 19.55 13.01 3.79
CA ARG A 132 19.07 11.67 4.09
C ARG A 132 18.92 10.82 2.84
N GLN A 133 18.41 11.38 1.73
CA GLN A 133 18.31 10.62 0.49
C GLN A 133 19.68 10.24 -0.05
N ILE A 134 20.69 11.12 0.07
CA ILE A 134 22.07 10.81 -0.29
C ILE A 134 22.63 9.67 0.59
N TYR A 135 22.40 9.72 1.90
CA TYR A 135 22.76 8.65 2.84
C TYR A 135 22.05 7.32 2.53
N LEU A 136 20.74 7.33 2.31
CA LEU A 136 19.97 6.14 1.97
C LEU A 136 20.41 5.54 0.63
N ALA A 137 20.73 6.39 -0.34
CA ALA A 137 21.27 5.98 -1.63
C ALA A 137 22.66 5.35 -1.47
N SER A 138 23.53 5.90 -0.60
CA SER A 138 24.86 5.32 -0.34
C SER A 138 24.78 3.96 0.34
N ARG A 139 23.71 3.74 1.12
CA ARG A 139 23.41 2.48 1.80
C ARG A 139 22.64 1.47 0.95
N ARG A 140 22.47 1.71 -0.36
CA ARG A 140 21.82 0.77 -1.30
C ARG A 140 22.37 -0.66 -1.28
N ALA A 141 23.64 -0.86 -0.92
CA ALA A 141 24.22 -2.19 -0.74
C ALA A 141 23.68 -3.01 0.46
N GLU A 142 22.92 -2.40 1.38
CA GLU A 142 22.22 -3.10 2.48
C GLU A 142 20.80 -3.54 2.09
N TYR A 143 20.32 -3.16 0.91
CA TYR A 143 19.05 -3.63 0.34
C TYR A 143 19.30 -5.03 -0.21
N VAL A 144 19.21 -6.03 0.67
CA VAL A 144 19.27 -7.41 0.22
C VAL A 144 17.98 -7.68 -0.56
N ILE A 145 18.11 -7.82 -1.87
CA ILE A 145 17.05 -8.33 -2.73
C ILE A 145 16.95 -9.82 -2.43
N LEU A 146 15.88 -10.23 -1.75
CA LEU A 146 15.67 -11.63 -1.38
C LEU A 146 15.10 -12.42 -2.55
N THR A 147 14.25 -11.79 -3.36
CA THR A 147 13.61 -12.41 -4.52
C THR A 147 14.64 -12.75 -5.59
N PRO A 148 14.81 -14.04 -5.93
CA PRO A 148 15.67 -14.45 -7.04
C PRO A 148 15.16 -13.92 -8.37
N LYS A 149 16.05 -13.84 -9.37
CA LYS A 149 15.62 -13.59 -10.75
C LYS A 149 14.77 -14.77 -11.24
N PRO A 150 13.71 -14.52 -12.04
CA PRO A 150 12.92 -15.60 -12.60
C PRO A 150 13.79 -16.54 -13.45
N PRO A 151 13.44 -17.84 -13.50
CA PRO A 151 14.13 -18.80 -14.36
C PRO A 151 14.01 -18.42 -15.84
N LYS A 152 14.86 -19.02 -16.68
CA LYS A 152 14.79 -18.82 -18.13
C LYS A 152 13.62 -19.59 -18.74
N GLU A 153 13.33 -20.75 -18.19
CA GLU A 153 12.17 -21.56 -18.50
C GLU A 153 10.86 -20.80 -18.20
N PRO A 154 9.78 -21.04 -18.95
CA PRO A 154 8.50 -20.43 -18.66
C PRO A 154 7.96 -20.88 -17.29
N GLU A 155 7.28 -19.98 -16.59
CA GLU A 155 6.50 -20.31 -15.40
C GLU A 155 5.19 -19.52 -15.43
N ILE A 156 4.05 -20.23 -15.39
CA ILE A 156 2.72 -19.59 -15.45
C ILE A 156 2.29 -19.14 -14.05
N ASN A 157 2.33 -17.83 -13.82
CA ASN A 157 1.90 -17.16 -12.59
C ASN A 157 0.40 -16.82 -12.58
N SER A 158 -0.30 -17.08 -13.67
CA SER A 158 -1.73 -16.76 -13.83
C SER A 158 -2.58 -17.32 -12.68
N VAL A 159 -3.57 -16.56 -12.20
CA VAL A 159 -4.46 -17.01 -11.13
C VAL A 159 -5.27 -18.24 -11.56
N GLY A 160 -5.42 -19.22 -10.67
CA GLY A 160 -6.04 -20.52 -10.99
C GLY A 160 -7.55 -20.46 -11.23
N VAL A 161 -8.22 -19.36 -10.88
CA VAL A 161 -9.67 -19.21 -11.01
C VAL A 161 -10.03 -17.78 -11.44
N TYR A 162 -11.03 -17.66 -12.31
CA TYR A 162 -11.59 -16.39 -12.76
C TYR A 162 -13.11 -16.42 -12.63
N GLY A 163 -13.68 -15.51 -11.84
CA GLY A 163 -15.14 -15.40 -11.66
C GLY A 163 -15.72 -14.34 -12.58
N VAL A 164 -16.84 -14.67 -13.24
CA VAL A 164 -17.55 -13.79 -14.16
C VAL A 164 -19.05 -14.11 -14.12
N ARG A 165 -19.90 -13.10 -14.29
CA ARG A 165 -21.35 -13.33 -14.42
C ARG A 165 -21.73 -13.77 -15.84
N PRO A 166 -22.85 -14.51 -16.00
CA PRO A 166 -23.41 -14.82 -17.31
C PRO A 166 -23.45 -13.61 -18.24
N GLY A 167 -22.87 -13.75 -19.44
CA GLY A 167 -22.86 -12.70 -20.47
C GLY A 167 -21.91 -11.52 -20.22
N SER A 168 -21.29 -11.42 -19.04
CA SER A 168 -20.30 -10.38 -18.75
C SER A 168 -18.98 -10.61 -19.50
N GLU A 169 -18.28 -9.53 -19.82
CA GLU A 169 -17.02 -9.58 -20.56
C GLU A 169 -15.91 -10.25 -19.74
N ILE A 170 -15.27 -11.24 -20.36
CA ILE A 170 -14.05 -11.90 -19.90
C ILE A 170 -12.86 -11.16 -20.49
N ILE A 171 -11.92 -10.77 -19.63
CA ILE A 171 -10.61 -10.23 -20.02
C ILE A 171 -9.59 -10.91 -19.12
N TYR A 172 -8.81 -11.84 -19.67
CA TYR A 172 -7.87 -12.64 -18.90
C TYR A 172 -6.51 -12.73 -19.60
N ARG A 173 -5.46 -12.22 -18.95
CA ARG A 173 -4.08 -12.32 -19.42
C ARG A 173 -3.42 -13.59 -18.88
N VAL A 174 -2.78 -14.35 -19.77
CA VAL A 174 -1.85 -15.42 -19.40
C VAL A 174 -0.56 -14.78 -18.88
N ALA A 175 -0.46 -14.62 -17.56
CA ALA A 175 0.73 -14.15 -16.87
C ALA A 175 1.77 -15.28 -16.79
N ALA A 176 2.91 -15.12 -17.46
CA ALA A 176 4.01 -16.08 -17.41
C ALA A 176 5.40 -15.43 -17.50
N THR A 177 6.26 -15.73 -16.53
CA THR A 177 7.68 -15.39 -16.55
C THR A 177 8.46 -16.31 -17.49
N GLY A 178 9.75 -16.02 -17.70
CA GLY A 178 10.64 -16.77 -18.59
C GLY A 178 11.17 -15.94 -19.76
N GLU A 179 12.29 -16.36 -20.35
CA GLU A 179 12.95 -15.63 -21.44
C GLU A 179 12.06 -15.55 -22.69
N ARG A 180 12.05 -14.40 -23.36
CA ARG A 180 11.29 -14.16 -24.60
C ARG A 180 12.13 -14.56 -25.84
N PRO A 181 11.51 -14.88 -26.99
CA PRO A 181 10.08 -14.89 -27.29
C PRO A 181 9.33 -16.03 -26.59
N MET A 182 8.08 -15.76 -26.20
CA MET A 182 7.17 -16.72 -25.59
C MET A 182 6.06 -17.08 -26.58
N LYS A 183 5.72 -18.36 -26.66
CA LYS A 183 4.53 -18.87 -27.36
C LYS A 183 3.49 -19.28 -26.33
N TYR A 184 2.27 -18.75 -26.48
CA TYR A 184 1.14 -19.12 -25.65
C TYR A 184 0.15 -20.00 -26.41
N ILE A 185 -0.41 -20.99 -25.71
CA ILE A 185 -1.46 -21.89 -26.24
C ILE A 185 -2.51 -22.04 -25.14
N VAL A 186 -3.79 -22.07 -25.53
CA VAL A 186 -4.92 -22.37 -24.65
C VAL A 186 -5.66 -23.56 -25.22
N SER A 187 -5.77 -24.62 -24.44
CA SER A 187 -6.62 -25.79 -24.76
C SER A 187 -7.94 -25.69 -24.01
N ASP A 188 -9.00 -26.25 -24.59
CA ASP A 188 -10.35 -26.26 -24.02
C ASP A 188 -10.91 -24.85 -23.79
N LEU A 189 -10.63 -23.93 -24.71
CA LEU A 189 -11.16 -22.57 -24.68
C LEU A 189 -12.71 -22.64 -24.82
N PRO A 190 -13.48 -22.06 -23.89
CA PRO A 190 -14.94 -22.12 -23.95
C PRO A 190 -15.53 -21.45 -25.18
N ASP A 191 -16.66 -21.95 -25.66
CA ASP A 191 -17.47 -21.28 -26.68
C ASP A 191 -17.81 -19.86 -26.22
N GLY A 192 -17.74 -18.89 -27.14
CA GLY A 192 -17.90 -17.46 -26.84
C GLY A 192 -16.61 -16.75 -26.42
N CYS A 193 -15.52 -17.49 -26.18
CA CYS A 193 -14.19 -16.93 -25.96
C CYS A 193 -13.30 -16.97 -27.21
N THR A 194 -12.36 -16.04 -27.27
CA THR A 194 -11.30 -15.90 -28.28
C THR A 194 -9.96 -15.73 -27.58
N PHE A 195 -8.87 -16.08 -28.27
CA PHE A 195 -7.53 -16.02 -27.72
C PHE A 195 -6.56 -15.30 -28.67
N ASP A 196 -5.96 -14.21 -28.23
CA ASP A 196 -4.85 -13.56 -28.90
C ASP A 196 -3.54 -14.21 -28.45
N ALA A 197 -3.01 -15.13 -29.26
CA ALA A 197 -1.79 -15.85 -28.96
C ALA A 197 -0.51 -14.98 -28.95
N LYS A 198 -0.55 -13.79 -29.58
CA LYS A 198 0.58 -12.86 -29.59
C LYS A 198 0.66 -12.08 -28.28
N LEU A 199 -0.49 -11.67 -27.76
CA LEU A 199 -0.59 -10.91 -26.51
C LEU A 199 -0.78 -11.80 -25.28
N GLY A 200 -1.17 -13.06 -25.48
CA GLY A 200 -1.52 -13.98 -24.40
C GLY A 200 -2.80 -13.57 -23.68
N VAL A 201 -3.83 -13.11 -24.41
CA VAL A 201 -5.06 -12.57 -23.81
C VAL A 201 -6.28 -13.34 -24.30
N ILE A 202 -7.08 -13.83 -23.36
CA ILE A 202 -8.41 -14.41 -23.59
C ILE A 202 -9.45 -13.30 -23.46
N ARG A 203 -10.37 -13.21 -24.42
CA ARG A 203 -11.52 -12.30 -24.39
C ARG A 203 -12.80 -13.00 -24.82
N GLY A 204 -13.94 -12.58 -24.30
CA GLY A 204 -15.22 -13.12 -24.74
C GLY A 204 -16.32 -12.92 -23.71
N ALA A 205 -17.39 -13.69 -23.82
CA ALA A 205 -18.44 -13.80 -22.82
C ALA A 205 -19.03 -15.21 -22.88
N ILE A 206 -19.53 -15.69 -21.75
CA ILE A 206 -20.16 -17.01 -21.64
C ILE A 206 -21.51 -16.82 -20.95
N ASP A 207 -22.60 -17.20 -21.62
CA ASP A 207 -23.96 -17.00 -21.10
C ASP A 207 -24.39 -18.10 -20.14
N LYS A 208 -23.86 -19.32 -20.29
CA LYS A 208 -24.27 -20.46 -19.48
C LYS A 208 -23.44 -20.55 -18.21
N GLU A 209 -24.12 -20.55 -17.05
CA GLU A 209 -23.49 -20.81 -15.77
C GLU A 209 -22.78 -22.18 -15.73
N GLY A 210 -21.65 -22.23 -15.03
CA GLY A 210 -20.83 -23.44 -14.92
C GLY A 210 -19.37 -23.15 -14.65
N GLU A 211 -18.61 -24.23 -14.47
CA GLU A 211 -17.16 -24.20 -14.40
C GLU A 211 -16.57 -24.70 -15.71
N TYR A 212 -15.64 -23.91 -16.25
CA TYR A 212 -15.00 -24.15 -17.52
C TYR A 212 -13.49 -24.24 -17.31
N ASP A 213 -12.98 -25.47 -17.29
CA ASP A 213 -11.56 -25.73 -17.13
C ASP A 213 -10.83 -25.61 -18.47
N LEU A 214 -9.76 -24.82 -18.46
CA LEU A 214 -8.86 -24.67 -19.60
C LEU A 214 -7.41 -24.96 -19.19
N VAL A 215 -6.59 -25.33 -20.17
CA VAL A 215 -5.15 -25.53 -19.96
C VAL A 215 -4.37 -24.41 -20.64
N LEU A 216 -3.72 -23.58 -19.84
CA LEU A 216 -2.77 -22.59 -20.29
C LEU A 216 -1.41 -23.27 -20.50
N THR A 217 -0.78 -22.99 -21.64
CA THR A 217 0.60 -23.40 -21.92
C THR A 217 1.44 -22.18 -22.30
N ALA A 218 2.61 -22.06 -21.69
CA ALA A 218 3.65 -21.10 -22.05
C ALA A 218 4.91 -21.86 -22.44
N GLN A 219 5.48 -21.54 -23.62
CA GLN A 219 6.64 -22.23 -24.17
C GLN A 219 7.67 -21.25 -24.72
N ASN A 220 8.94 -21.48 -24.43
CA ASN A 220 10.07 -20.80 -25.06
C ASN A 220 11.18 -21.81 -25.43
N LYS A 221 12.36 -21.33 -25.83
CA LYS A 221 13.49 -22.21 -26.22
C LYS A 221 14.10 -23.02 -25.06
N TYR A 222 13.82 -22.67 -23.81
CA TYR A 222 14.35 -23.34 -22.63
C TYR A 222 13.39 -24.38 -22.05
N GLY A 223 12.09 -24.25 -22.29
CA GLY A 223 11.13 -25.21 -21.76
C GLY A 223 9.68 -24.86 -22.02
N ARG A 224 8.81 -25.53 -21.27
CA ARG A 224 7.35 -25.43 -21.32
C ARG A 224 6.79 -25.48 -19.90
N SER A 225 5.79 -24.66 -19.63
CA SER A 225 4.98 -24.70 -18.41
C SER A 225 3.51 -24.81 -18.78
N GLU A 226 2.76 -25.55 -17.96
CA GLU A 226 1.33 -25.73 -18.11
C GLU A 226 0.61 -25.44 -16.78
N LYS A 227 -0.58 -24.86 -16.87
CA LYS A 227 -1.43 -24.61 -15.71
C LYS A 227 -2.89 -24.75 -16.08
N ARG A 228 -3.64 -25.50 -15.27
CA ARG A 228 -5.10 -25.52 -15.32
C ARG A 228 -5.67 -24.26 -14.67
N VAL A 229 -6.65 -23.67 -15.33
CA VAL A 229 -7.40 -22.50 -14.84
C VAL A 229 -8.87 -22.76 -15.05
N THR A 230 -9.69 -22.36 -14.08
CA THR A 230 -11.14 -22.48 -14.16
C THR A 230 -11.77 -21.11 -14.36
N ILE A 231 -12.54 -20.93 -15.43
CA ILE A 231 -13.49 -19.82 -15.54
C ILE A 231 -14.79 -20.27 -14.87
N ARG A 232 -15.19 -19.61 -13.79
CA ARG A 232 -16.45 -19.85 -13.10
C ARG A 232 -17.46 -18.79 -13.53
N VAL A 233 -18.44 -19.23 -14.31
CA VAL A 233 -19.58 -18.41 -14.73
C VAL A 233 -20.68 -18.57 -13.70
N GLY A 234 -20.95 -17.51 -12.93
CA GLY A 234 -21.90 -17.52 -11.82
C GLY A 234 -22.04 -16.16 -11.15
N PRO A 235 -22.69 -16.07 -9.98
CA PRO A 235 -23.00 -14.78 -9.36
C PRO A 235 -21.76 -14.04 -8.78
N ASP A 236 -20.71 -14.80 -8.43
CA ASP A 236 -19.53 -14.30 -7.74
C ASP A 236 -18.41 -13.89 -8.72
N ILE A 237 -17.93 -12.66 -8.56
CA ILE A 237 -16.74 -12.12 -9.23
C ILE A 237 -15.62 -11.88 -8.21
N ALA A 238 -14.41 -11.50 -8.64
CA ALA A 238 -13.28 -11.26 -7.74
C ALA A 238 -12.96 -12.46 -6.81
N LEU A 239 -12.90 -13.66 -7.39
CA LEU A 239 -12.69 -14.93 -6.65
C LEU A 239 -11.31 -15.04 -5.99
N THR A 240 -10.36 -14.18 -6.35
CA THR A 240 -9.12 -13.91 -5.61
C THR A 240 -9.00 -12.41 -5.34
N PRO A 241 -8.15 -11.98 -4.37
CA PRO A 241 -7.98 -10.57 -4.07
C PRO A 241 -7.52 -9.80 -5.33
N PRO A 242 -8.10 -8.63 -5.65
CA PRO A 242 -7.65 -7.85 -6.80
C PRO A 242 -6.17 -7.44 -6.68
N MET A 243 -5.41 -7.66 -7.75
CA MET A 243 -4.03 -7.19 -7.88
C MET A 243 -3.90 -6.15 -8.98
N GLY A 244 -3.33 -5.00 -8.65
CA GLY A 244 -3.17 -3.92 -9.60
C GLY A 244 -2.40 -2.73 -9.07
N TRP A 245 -2.73 -1.56 -9.61
CA TRP A 245 -2.12 -0.29 -9.28
C TRP A 245 -3.19 0.80 -9.16
N ASN A 246 -2.95 1.81 -8.32
CA ASN A 246 -3.81 2.98 -8.17
C ASN A 246 -3.01 4.27 -8.32
N SER A 247 -3.58 5.24 -9.05
CA SER A 247 -2.89 6.47 -9.44
C SER A 247 -2.63 7.46 -8.31
N TRP A 248 -3.32 7.36 -7.18
CA TRP A 248 -3.36 8.41 -6.17
C TRP A 248 -2.00 8.71 -5.54
N ASN A 249 -1.28 7.67 -5.12
CA ASN A 249 0.00 7.80 -4.41
C ASN A 249 1.12 8.30 -5.35
N SER A 250 0.97 8.09 -6.66
CA SER A 250 1.91 8.50 -7.70
C SER A 250 1.64 9.90 -8.25
N PHE A 251 0.38 10.23 -8.51
CA PHE A 251 0.02 11.41 -9.30
C PHE A 251 -0.91 12.39 -8.57
N ALA A 252 -1.68 11.93 -7.58
CA ALA A 252 -2.83 12.66 -7.04
C ALA A 252 -3.69 13.27 -8.18
N CYS A 253 -4.15 14.51 -8.04
CA CYS A 253 -4.92 15.19 -9.10
C CYS A 253 -4.12 15.54 -10.38
N ASN A 254 -2.84 15.18 -10.51
CA ASN A 254 -2.08 15.46 -11.73
C ASN A 254 -2.18 14.36 -12.78
N VAL A 255 -2.86 13.26 -12.46
CA VAL A 255 -3.04 12.12 -13.35
C VAL A 255 -3.72 12.53 -14.67
N THR A 256 -3.26 11.94 -15.76
CA THR A 256 -3.83 12.08 -17.11
C THR A 256 -4.03 10.71 -17.76
N ALA A 257 -4.84 10.65 -18.84
CA ALA A 257 -4.96 9.43 -19.63
C ALA A 257 -3.62 8.93 -20.20
N ALA A 258 -2.67 9.84 -20.48
CA ALA A 258 -1.33 9.48 -20.94
C ALA A 258 -0.52 8.79 -19.84
N ASP A 259 -0.61 9.26 -18.59
CA ASP A 259 0.05 8.62 -17.44
C ASP A 259 -0.48 7.20 -17.22
N ILE A 260 -1.80 7.01 -17.35
CA ILE A 260 -2.43 5.69 -17.22
C ILE A 260 -1.94 4.71 -18.30
N LYS A 261 -1.87 5.16 -19.56
CA LYS A 261 -1.31 4.36 -20.67
C LYS A 261 0.17 4.03 -20.43
N ASN A 262 0.96 5.01 -20.00
CA ASN A 262 2.37 4.79 -19.68
C ASN A 262 2.56 3.82 -18.51
N THR A 263 1.71 3.86 -17.47
CA THR A 263 1.73 2.87 -16.38
C THR A 263 1.44 1.47 -16.91
N ALA A 264 0.46 1.30 -17.80
CA ALA A 264 0.20 0.02 -18.47
C ALA A 264 1.42 -0.46 -19.28
N ASP A 265 2.07 0.45 -20.00
CA ASP A 265 3.29 0.15 -20.75
C ASP A 265 4.43 -0.26 -19.82
N GLN A 266 4.57 0.35 -18.63
CA GLN A 266 5.57 -0.06 -17.64
C GLN A 266 5.29 -1.46 -17.08
N PHE A 267 4.03 -1.82 -16.84
CA PHE A 267 3.70 -3.20 -16.43
C PHE A 267 4.17 -4.23 -17.45
N ILE A 268 3.98 -3.96 -18.74
CA ILE A 268 4.44 -4.84 -19.83
C ILE A 268 5.97 -4.81 -19.95
N LYS A 269 6.57 -3.62 -19.99
CA LYS A 269 8.02 -3.41 -20.21
C LYS A 269 8.87 -4.01 -19.09
N THR A 270 8.43 -3.88 -17.84
CA THR A 270 9.15 -4.41 -16.68
C THR A 270 8.90 -5.90 -16.47
N GLY A 271 7.89 -6.49 -17.12
CA GLY A 271 7.47 -7.86 -16.88
C GLY A 271 6.59 -8.04 -15.64
N LEU A 272 6.23 -6.96 -14.93
CA LEU A 272 5.30 -7.06 -13.80
C LEU A 272 3.96 -7.67 -14.23
N ALA A 273 3.44 -7.36 -15.42
CA ALA A 273 2.21 -8.00 -15.93
C ALA A 273 2.28 -9.53 -15.97
N ASP A 274 3.49 -10.11 -16.02
CA ASP A 274 3.72 -11.54 -16.09
C ASP A 274 3.68 -12.24 -14.71
N TYR A 275 3.46 -11.47 -13.64
CA TYR A 275 3.21 -11.95 -12.27
C TYR A 275 1.72 -11.84 -11.84
N GLY A 276 0.82 -11.44 -12.75
CA GLY A 276 -0.63 -11.42 -12.50
C GLY A 276 -1.22 -10.07 -12.07
N TRP A 277 -0.43 -8.99 -12.10
CA TRP A 277 -0.95 -7.63 -11.90
C TRP A 277 -1.86 -7.22 -13.07
N THR A 278 -3.14 -6.99 -12.80
CA THR A 278 -4.16 -6.83 -13.86
C THR A 278 -4.98 -5.56 -13.77
N TYR A 279 -5.21 -4.99 -12.59
CA TYR A 279 -6.00 -3.76 -12.45
C TYR A 279 -5.15 -2.49 -12.57
N ILE A 280 -5.64 -1.49 -13.30
CA ILE A 280 -5.05 -0.15 -13.39
C ILE A 280 -6.14 0.86 -13.06
N ASN A 281 -6.09 1.41 -11.84
CA ASN A 281 -7.16 2.19 -11.26
C ASN A 281 -6.85 3.69 -11.31
N ILE A 282 -7.79 4.45 -11.88
CA ILE A 282 -7.82 5.91 -11.85
C ILE A 282 -8.52 6.34 -10.56
N ASP A 283 -7.81 7.06 -9.70
CA ASP A 283 -8.37 7.64 -8.47
C ASP A 283 -9.03 9.01 -8.74
N ASP A 284 -9.24 9.83 -7.70
CA ASP A 284 -9.96 11.12 -7.80
C ASP A 284 -9.39 12.09 -8.88
N CYS A 285 -10.15 13.14 -9.19
CA CYS A 285 -9.79 14.25 -10.10
C CYS A 285 -9.83 13.95 -11.61
N TRP A 286 -10.48 12.87 -12.06
CA TRP A 286 -10.74 12.61 -13.49
C TRP A 286 -12.02 13.28 -14.01
N MET A 287 -12.96 13.60 -13.11
CA MET A 287 -14.21 14.30 -13.46
C MET A 287 -13.95 15.79 -13.70
N LYS A 288 -14.98 16.51 -14.15
CA LYS A 288 -14.98 17.98 -14.12
C LYS A 288 -15.30 18.52 -12.73
N VAL A 289 -14.91 19.78 -12.51
CA VAL A 289 -15.27 20.55 -11.32
C VAL A 289 -16.59 21.29 -11.60
N PRO A 290 -17.59 21.20 -10.71
CA PRO A 290 -18.83 21.96 -10.82
C PRO A 290 -18.63 23.48 -10.89
N ASP A 291 -19.28 24.14 -11.85
CA ASP A 291 -19.33 25.61 -11.93
C ASP A 291 -20.42 26.17 -11.01
N VAL A 292 -20.08 26.32 -9.73
CA VAL A 292 -21.05 26.77 -8.71
C VAL A 292 -21.50 28.22 -8.88
N GLU A 293 -20.76 29.04 -9.63
CA GLU A 293 -21.11 30.45 -9.84
C GLU A 293 -22.29 30.58 -10.81
N ASN A 294 -22.37 29.65 -11.77
CA ASN A 294 -23.40 29.60 -12.81
C ASN A 294 -24.47 28.51 -12.56
N MET A 295 -24.47 27.87 -11.39
CA MET A 295 -25.46 26.86 -11.00
C MET A 295 -26.82 27.46 -10.64
N GLY A 296 -27.88 26.66 -10.85
CA GLY A 296 -29.24 27.01 -10.44
C GLY A 296 -29.37 27.17 -8.92
N PRO A 297 -30.34 27.97 -8.40
CA PRO A 297 -30.43 28.33 -6.99
C PRO A 297 -30.49 27.14 -6.02
N GLN A 298 -31.16 26.04 -6.42
CA GLN A 298 -31.29 24.84 -5.60
C GLN A 298 -29.97 24.07 -5.46
N GLU A 299 -29.25 23.87 -6.57
CA GLU A 299 -27.94 23.21 -6.59
C GLU A 299 -26.89 24.05 -5.89
N ARG A 300 -26.92 25.36 -6.12
CA ARG A 300 -26.04 26.32 -5.45
C ARG A 300 -26.25 26.32 -3.93
N THR A 301 -27.50 26.30 -3.46
CA THR A 301 -27.78 26.24 -2.00
C THR A 301 -27.17 24.98 -1.37
N LEU A 302 -27.20 23.85 -2.09
CA LEU A 302 -26.61 22.59 -1.65
C LEU A 302 -25.07 22.64 -1.65
N LEU A 303 -24.46 23.24 -2.67
CA LEU A 303 -23.01 23.15 -2.95
C LEU A 303 -22.20 24.35 -2.44
N GLU A 304 -22.80 25.53 -2.26
CA GLU A 304 -22.10 26.78 -1.91
C GLU A 304 -21.35 26.72 -0.56
N PRO A 305 -21.89 26.14 0.52
CA PRO A 305 -21.14 25.95 1.77
C PRO A 305 -19.88 25.10 1.56
N TYR A 306 -19.95 24.09 0.69
CA TYR A 306 -18.86 23.17 0.40
C TYR A 306 -17.83 23.79 -0.55
N TYR A 307 -18.27 24.64 -1.48
CA TYR A 307 -17.38 25.39 -2.36
C TYR A 307 -16.59 26.47 -1.60
N LYS A 308 -17.20 27.18 -0.65
CA LYS A 308 -16.47 28.13 0.20
C LYS A 308 -15.42 27.42 1.06
N ALA A 309 -15.75 26.26 1.62
CA ALA A 309 -14.80 25.40 2.31
C ALA A 309 -13.72 24.82 1.36
N ASN A 310 -14.03 24.70 0.06
CA ASN A 310 -13.12 24.20 -0.97
C ASN A 310 -12.01 25.20 -1.27
N ILE A 311 -12.32 26.49 -1.44
CA ILE A 311 -11.30 27.53 -1.66
C ILE A 311 -10.32 27.58 -0.48
N ASP A 312 -10.83 27.59 0.76
CA ASP A 312 -9.99 27.61 1.96
C ASP A 312 -9.16 26.32 2.13
N PHE A 313 -9.73 25.16 1.81
CA PHE A 313 -9.01 23.88 1.82
C PHE A 313 -7.93 23.83 0.73
N ARG A 314 -8.23 24.31 -0.47
CA ARG A 314 -7.31 24.35 -1.62
C ARG A 314 -6.12 25.27 -1.35
N ILE A 315 -6.36 26.46 -0.80
CA ILE A 315 -5.31 27.39 -0.37
C ILE A 315 -4.44 26.76 0.74
N ARG A 316 -5.05 26.12 1.74
CA ARG A 316 -4.32 25.53 2.87
C ARG A 316 -3.50 24.29 2.52
N THR A 317 -3.97 23.44 1.61
CA THR A 317 -3.36 22.11 1.39
C THR A 317 -2.25 22.09 0.36
N LYS A 318 -2.08 23.15 -0.47
CA LYS A 318 -1.09 23.18 -1.58
C LYS A 318 -1.17 21.95 -2.51
N LYS A 319 -2.29 21.21 -2.51
CA LYS A 319 -2.55 20.06 -3.39
C LYS A 319 -3.21 20.46 -4.71
N VAL A 320 -3.26 21.75 -5.00
CA VAL A 320 -3.94 22.36 -6.14
C VAL A 320 -3.17 22.08 -7.44
N ARG A 321 -3.91 21.74 -8.49
CA ARG A 321 -3.39 21.66 -9.86
C ARG A 321 -3.22 23.09 -10.38
N PHE A 322 -2.07 23.41 -10.98
CA PHE A 322 -1.73 24.78 -11.41
C PHE A 322 -2.78 25.45 -12.33
N ASN A 323 -3.64 24.66 -13.02
CA ASN A 323 -4.65 25.14 -13.97
C ASN A 323 -6.06 24.57 -13.72
N GLU A 324 -6.47 24.38 -12.46
CA GLU A 324 -7.76 23.76 -12.12
C GLU A 324 -9.00 24.48 -12.70
N HIS A 325 -8.92 25.79 -12.98
CA HIS A 325 -10.00 26.54 -13.63
C HIS A 325 -10.38 26.00 -15.01
N GLU A 326 -9.45 25.39 -15.74
CA GLU A 326 -9.71 24.75 -17.04
C GLU A 326 -10.52 23.44 -16.91
N LEU A 327 -10.74 22.96 -15.68
CA LEU A 327 -11.53 21.77 -15.38
C LEU A 327 -12.96 22.12 -14.94
N ILE A 328 -13.27 23.41 -14.79
CA ILE A 328 -14.61 23.91 -14.47
C ILE A 328 -15.47 23.86 -15.73
N GLY A 329 -16.70 23.36 -15.60
CA GLY A 329 -17.69 23.41 -16.67
C GLY A 329 -18.85 22.46 -16.43
N GLU A 330 -19.60 22.19 -17.50
CA GLU A 330 -20.72 21.24 -17.48
C GLU A 330 -20.23 19.83 -17.10
N THR A 331 -20.73 19.32 -15.97
CA THR A 331 -20.26 18.07 -15.34
C THR A 331 -21.04 16.82 -15.74
N ARG A 332 -22.18 16.99 -16.40
CA ARG A 332 -23.08 15.93 -16.85
C ARG A 332 -23.58 16.23 -18.26
N ASP A 333 -23.85 15.20 -19.06
CA ASP A 333 -24.51 15.39 -20.35
C ASP A 333 -26.04 15.55 -20.22
N VAL A 334 -26.71 15.65 -21.35
CA VAL A 334 -28.17 15.82 -21.45
C VAL A 334 -28.97 14.66 -20.85
N ASP A 335 -28.37 13.47 -20.74
CA ASP A 335 -28.99 12.27 -20.15
C ASP A 335 -28.67 12.16 -18.64
N GLY A 336 -27.94 13.14 -18.10
CA GLY A 336 -27.54 13.19 -16.69
C GLY A 336 -26.32 12.31 -16.37
N SER A 337 -25.65 11.73 -17.36
CA SER A 337 -24.45 10.92 -17.19
C SER A 337 -23.23 11.80 -16.95
N ILE A 338 -22.37 11.38 -16.02
CA ILE A 338 -21.16 12.13 -15.65
C ILE A 338 -20.18 12.29 -16.82
N LEU A 339 -19.54 13.46 -16.90
CA LEU A 339 -18.52 13.79 -17.89
C LEU A 339 -17.10 13.76 -17.30
N SER A 340 -16.14 13.28 -18.08
CA SER A 340 -14.71 13.39 -17.78
C SER A 340 -14.16 14.78 -18.12
N ASN A 341 -13.00 15.12 -17.55
CA ASN A 341 -12.31 16.38 -17.86
C ASN A 341 -11.33 16.26 -19.03
N LYS A 342 -10.68 17.37 -19.38
CA LYS A 342 -9.77 17.48 -20.54
C LYS A 342 -8.54 16.56 -20.47
N ASP A 343 -8.14 16.10 -19.28
CA ASP A 343 -7.01 15.18 -19.11
C ASP A 343 -7.40 13.72 -19.39
N PHE A 344 -8.71 13.47 -19.49
CA PHE A 344 -9.32 12.20 -19.86
C PHE A 344 -10.35 12.42 -20.97
N PRO A 345 -9.92 12.88 -22.16
CA PRO A 345 -10.83 13.31 -23.23
C PRO A 345 -11.62 12.15 -23.84
N ASP A 346 -11.15 10.91 -23.71
CA ASP A 346 -11.81 9.71 -24.21
C ASP A 346 -11.56 8.52 -23.27
N MET A 347 -12.48 8.32 -22.34
CA MET A 347 -12.42 7.21 -21.38
C MET A 347 -12.56 5.84 -22.05
N LYS A 348 -13.39 5.72 -23.09
CA LYS A 348 -13.58 4.45 -23.78
C LYS A 348 -12.33 4.02 -24.54
N SER A 349 -11.68 4.93 -25.26
CA SER A 349 -10.40 4.64 -25.91
C SER A 349 -9.30 4.29 -24.91
N LEU A 350 -9.34 4.88 -23.70
CA LEU A 350 -8.42 4.53 -22.63
C LEU A 350 -8.63 3.10 -22.12
N THR A 351 -9.86 2.71 -21.78
CA THR A 351 -10.15 1.34 -21.33
C THR A 351 -9.90 0.31 -22.43
N ASP A 352 -10.29 0.59 -23.68
CA ASP A 352 -10.00 -0.28 -24.83
C ASP A 352 -8.49 -0.53 -25.00
N TYR A 353 -7.66 0.50 -24.74
CA TYR A 353 -6.20 0.36 -24.73
C TYR A 353 -5.71 -0.59 -23.63
N LEU A 354 -6.25 -0.47 -22.41
CA LEU A 354 -5.90 -1.34 -21.28
C LEU A 354 -6.35 -2.79 -21.53
N HIS A 355 -7.60 -2.97 -21.97
CA HIS A 355 -8.21 -4.27 -22.26
C HIS A 355 -7.47 -5.04 -23.36
N LYS A 356 -6.94 -4.33 -24.37
CA LYS A 356 -6.12 -4.93 -25.42
C LYS A 356 -4.95 -5.75 -24.86
N TYR A 357 -4.32 -5.29 -23.79
CA TYR A 357 -3.18 -5.98 -23.16
C TYR A 357 -3.58 -6.91 -22.01
N GLY A 358 -4.88 -7.10 -21.80
CA GLY A 358 -5.44 -7.94 -20.75
C GLY A 358 -5.49 -7.28 -19.37
N PHE A 359 -5.27 -5.97 -19.28
CA PHE A 359 -5.52 -5.21 -18.05
C PHE A 359 -7.00 -4.93 -17.88
N LYS A 360 -7.40 -4.66 -16.64
CA LYS A 360 -8.73 -4.21 -16.22
C LYS A 360 -8.63 -2.75 -15.78
N ALA A 361 -9.60 -1.94 -16.18
CA ALA A 361 -9.62 -0.52 -15.89
C ALA A 361 -10.46 -0.24 -14.63
N GLY A 362 -9.89 0.49 -13.67
CA GLY A 362 -10.63 0.95 -12.49
C GLY A 362 -10.89 2.45 -12.48
N LEU A 363 -11.98 2.83 -11.83
CA LEU A 363 -12.42 4.21 -11.66
C LEU A 363 -12.75 4.52 -10.20
N TYR A 364 -12.90 5.81 -9.91
CA TYR A 364 -13.21 6.34 -8.60
C TYR A 364 -14.42 7.27 -8.65
N THR A 365 -15.29 7.24 -7.65
CA THR A 365 -16.25 8.33 -7.38
C THR A 365 -16.68 8.31 -5.90
N SER A 366 -17.63 9.17 -5.52
CA SER A 366 -18.18 9.26 -4.16
C SER A 366 -19.71 9.39 -4.22
N PRO A 367 -20.46 8.88 -3.22
CA PRO A 367 -21.91 9.03 -3.13
C PRO A 367 -22.36 10.43 -2.75
N GLY A 368 -21.42 11.34 -2.43
CA GLY A 368 -21.75 12.74 -2.19
C GLY A 368 -21.89 13.54 -3.48
N PRO A 369 -22.43 14.78 -3.41
CA PRO A 369 -22.46 15.70 -4.55
C PRO A 369 -21.06 15.99 -5.11
N LEU A 370 -20.05 15.95 -4.23
CA LEU A 370 -18.65 16.19 -4.56
C LEU A 370 -17.77 15.06 -4.03
N THR A 371 -16.61 14.80 -4.64
CA THR A 371 -15.61 13.84 -4.16
C THR A 371 -14.77 14.37 -2.99
N CYS A 372 -13.77 13.60 -2.53
CA CYS A 372 -12.80 14.08 -1.54
C CYS A 372 -12.06 15.34 -2.01
N GLN A 373 -11.64 15.38 -3.28
CA GLN A 373 -10.98 16.54 -3.90
C GLN A 373 -11.95 17.54 -4.54
N ARG A 374 -13.25 17.37 -4.25
CA ARG A 374 -14.31 18.30 -4.63
C ARG A 374 -14.59 18.37 -6.14
N TYR A 375 -14.39 17.26 -6.84
CA TYR A 375 -14.87 17.04 -8.20
C TYR A 375 -16.31 16.53 -8.18
N GLN A 376 -17.01 16.53 -9.32
CA GLN A 376 -18.37 16.00 -9.40
C GLN A 376 -18.45 14.56 -8.85
N GLY A 377 -19.33 14.32 -7.87
CA GLY A 377 -19.66 12.99 -7.35
C GLY A 377 -20.97 12.44 -7.95
N SER A 378 -21.37 11.24 -7.50
CA SER A 378 -22.46 10.46 -8.10
C SER A 378 -23.80 10.56 -7.37
N TYR A 379 -23.92 11.41 -6.35
CA TYR A 379 -25.14 11.57 -5.56
C TYR A 379 -26.39 11.82 -6.43
N LYS A 380 -27.42 10.98 -6.30
CA LYS A 380 -28.68 11.01 -7.08
C LYS A 380 -28.56 10.68 -8.57
N HIS A 381 -27.38 10.28 -9.03
CA HIS A 381 -27.11 9.89 -10.41
C HIS A 381 -26.45 8.51 -10.50
N GLU A 382 -26.59 7.69 -9.45
CA GLU A 382 -25.88 6.42 -9.30
C GLU A 382 -26.15 5.47 -10.50
N ILE A 383 -27.40 5.38 -10.95
CA ILE A 383 -27.80 4.54 -12.09
C ILE A 383 -27.22 5.07 -13.41
N ALA A 384 -27.31 6.38 -13.65
CA ALA A 384 -26.81 6.99 -14.88
C ALA A 384 -25.28 6.89 -14.96
N ASP A 385 -24.59 7.11 -13.83
CA ASP A 385 -23.15 7.01 -13.73
C ASP A 385 -22.69 5.55 -13.88
N ALA A 386 -23.36 4.57 -13.26
CA ALA A 386 -23.05 3.15 -13.46
C ALA A 386 -23.13 2.73 -14.93
N LYS A 387 -24.21 3.14 -15.64
CA LYS A 387 -24.36 2.89 -17.08
C LYS A 387 -23.25 3.53 -17.89
N GLN A 388 -22.85 4.75 -17.53
CA GLN A 388 -21.75 5.45 -18.19
C GLN A 388 -20.41 4.75 -17.96
N PHE A 389 -20.14 4.25 -16.74
CA PHE A 389 -18.93 3.48 -16.44
C PHE A 389 -18.89 2.17 -17.25
N ALA A 390 -20.03 1.49 -17.39
CA ALA A 390 -20.16 0.30 -18.24
C ALA A 390 -19.89 0.62 -19.71
N LYS A 391 -20.49 1.70 -20.23
CA LYS A 391 -20.32 2.19 -21.61
C LYS A 391 -18.87 2.55 -21.90
N TRP A 392 -18.17 3.13 -20.92
CA TRP A 392 -16.73 3.38 -21.01
C TRP A 392 -15.88 2.13 -20.79
N GLY A 393 -16.43 0.98 -20.38
CA GLY A 393 -15.67 -0.26 -20.21
C GLY A 393 -14.84 -0.35 -18.92
N PHE A 394 -15.27 0.29 -17.83
CA PHE A 394 -14.61 0.10 -16.54
C PHE A 394 -14.97 -1.25 -15.90
N ASP A 395 -14.06 -1.80 -15.10
CA ASP A 395 -14.10 -3.15 -14.50
C ASP A 395 -13.98 -3.13 -12.97
N TYR A 396 -13.73 -1.94 -12.40
CA TYR A 396 -13.56 -1.74 -10.97
C TYR A 396 -14.04 -0.34 -10.59
N LEU A 397 -14.78 -0.21 -9.49
CA LEU A 397 -15.21 1.07 -8.94
C LEU A 397 -14.83 1.20 -7.47
N LYS A 398 -13.94 2.14 -7.15
CA LYS A 398 -13.73 2.65 -5.79
C LYS A 398 -14.79 3.70 -5.47
N TYR A 399 -15.60 3.46 -4.44
CA TYR A 399 -16.71 4.33 -4.04
C TYR A 399 -16.47 4.90 -2.63
N ASP A 400 -16.01 6.14 -2.58
CA ASP A 400 -15.52 6.81 -1.36
C ASP A 400 -16.63 7.28 -0.43
N TRP A 401 -16.30 7.95 0.68
CA TRP A 401 -17.26 8.51 1.63
C TRP A 401 -17.12 10.02 1.85
N CYS A 402 -15.96 10.65 1.58
CA CYS A 402 -15.72 12.07 1.91
C CYS A 402 -16.87 13.00 1.50
N GLY A 403 -17.37 12.81 0.27
CA GLY A 403 -18.43 13.61 -0.30
C GLY A 403 -19.72 13.54 0.50
N TYR A 404 -20.08 12.34 0.93
CA TYR A 404 -21.37 12.07 1.58
C TYR A 404 -21.46 12.62 3.00
N ARG A 405 -20.33 13.01 3.60
CA ARG A 405 -20.31 13.78 4.87
C ARG A 405 -21.08 15.10 4.78
N SER A 406 -21.28 15.61 3.56
CA SER A 406 -22.15 16.77 3.31
C SER A 406 -23.64 16.47 3.50
N ILE A 407 -24.05 15.24 3.21
CA ILE A 407 -25.43 14.78 3.31
C ILE A 407 -25.70 14.29 4.74
N VAL A 408 -24.81 13.46 5.28
CA VAL A 408 -24.91 12.91 6.63
C VAL A 408 -23.57 12.99 7.36
N SER A 409 -23.50 13.80 8.42
CA SER A 409 -22.25 14.06 9.14
C SER A 409 -21.87 12.96 10.15
N LYS A 410 -22.86 12.35 10.82
CA LYS A 410 -22.69 11.29 11.81
C LYS A 410 -23.68 10.15 11.55
N PRO A 411 -23.44 9.35 10.49
CA PRO A 411 -24.41 8.37 10.04
C PRO A 411 -24.57 7.21 11.03
N ASN A 412 -25.80 6.76 11.20
CA ASN A 412 -26.13 5.44 11.73
C ASN A 412 -25.82 4.33 10.69
N LEU A 413 -26.04 3.06 11.03
CA LEU A 413 -25.69 1.95 10.12
C LEU A 413 -26.43 2.01 8.78
N GLU A 414 -27.75 2.27 8.81
CA GLU A 414 -28.57 2.34 7.59
C GLU A 414 -28.13 3.52 6.71
N GLU A 415 -27.83 4.67 7.31
CA GLU A 415 -27.33 5.84 6.59
C GLU A 415 -25.94 5.60 5.96
N VAL A 416 -25.11 4.74 6.54
CA VAL A 416 -23.86 4.29 5.88
C VAL A 416 -24.18 3.35 4.73
N GLN A 417 -25.05 2.36 4.93
CA GLN A 417 -25.33 1.33 3.94
C GLN A 417 -26.07 1.86 2.71
N TYR A 418 -27.01 2.79 2.89
CA TYR A 418 -27.91 3.27 1.84
C TYR A 418 -27.21 3.67 0.53
N PRO A 419 -26.22 4.59 0.51
CA PRO A 419 -25.57 4.97 -0.74
C PRO A 419 -24.81 3.82 -1.40
N TYR A 420 -24.23 2.91 -0.60
CA TYR A 420 -23.54 1.73 -1.13
C TYR A 420 -24.52 0.71 -1.72
N ARG A 421 -25.71 0.56 -1.11
CA ARG A 421 -26.77 -0.31 -1.62
C ARG A 421 -27.29 0.18 -2.97
N LEU A 422 -27.50 1.49 -3.12
CA LEU A 422 -27.95 2.09 -4.37
C LEU A 422 -26.97 1.86 -5.53
N MET A 423 -25.69 2.20 -5.31
CA MET A 423 -24.68 2.00 -6.34
C MET A 423 -24.41 0.51 -6.59
N GLY A 424 -24.40 -0.34 -5.55
CA GLY A 424 -24.26 -1.79 -5.71
C GLY A 424 -25.38 -2.41 -6.55
N GLN A 425 -26.63 -1.98 -6.36
CA GLN A 425 -27.76 -2.37 -7.21
C GLN A 425 -27.56 -1.89 -8.65
N ALA A 426 -27.22 -0.60 -8.84
CA ALA A 426 -26.97 -0.05 -10.16
C ALA A 426 -25.88 -0.81 -10.92
N LEU A 427 -24.77 -1.18 -10.27
CA LEU A 427 -23.69 -1.96 -10.88
C LEU A 427 -24.09 -3.40 -11.23
N ASN A 428 -25.05 -3.99 -10.53
CA ASN A 428 -25.55 -5.33 -10.89
C ASN A 428 -26.48 -5.30 -12.11
N ASP A 429 -27.13 -4.17 -12.37
CA ASP A 429 -28.15 -4.05 -13.43
C ASP A 429 -27.57 -3.64 -14.82
N ILE A 430 -26.30 -3.26 -14.91
CA ILE A 430 -25.68 -2.72 -16.15
C ILE A 430 -25.15 -3.78 -17.13
N GLY A 431 -25.24 -5.07 -16.81
CA GLY A 431 -24.79 -6.15 -17.72
C GLY A 431 -23.27 -6.18 -17.98
N ARG A 432 -22.48 -5.63 -17.06
CA ARG A 432 -21.01 -5.71 -17.05
C ARG A 432 -20.53 -5.92 -15.63
N ASP A 433 -19.53 -6.79 -15.45
CA ASP A 433 -18.90 -6.98 -14.14
C ASP A 433 -17.99 -5.80 -13.80
N ILE A 434 -18.32 -5.13 -12.70
CA ILE A 434 -17.50 -4.08 -12.09
C ILE A 434 -17.26 -4.47 -10.64
N VAL A 435 -15.99 -4.74 -10.29
CA VAL A 435 -15.59 -5.02 -8.91
C VAL A 435 -15.92 -3.81 -8.04
N TYR A 436 -16.75 -4.00 -7.02
CA TYR A 436 -17.24 -2.91 -6.20
C TYR A 436 -16.44 -2.76 -4.90
N SER A 437 -15.69 -1.66 -4.81
CA SER A 437 -14.75 -1.36 -3.73
C SER A 437 -15.26 -0.23 -2.83
N LEU A 438 -15.74 -0.59 -1.64
CA LEU A 438 -16.32 0.32 -0.66
C LEU A 438 -15.20 1.06 0.11
N CYS A 439 -15.19 2.39 0.05
CA CYS A 439 -14.18 3.22 0.72
C CYS A 439 -14.81 4.16 1.76
N GLN A 440 -15.41 3.57 2.80
CA GLN A 440 -15.98 4.28 3.97
C GLN A 440 -15.11 4.19 5.23
N TYR A 441 -13.88 3.69 5.12
CA TYR A 441 -12.88 3.72 6.20
C TYR A 441 -13.16 2.83 7.42
N GLY A 442 -13.88 1.71 7.24
CA GLY A 442 -14.19 0.75 8.31
C GLY A 442 -15.34 1.14 9.24
N MET A 443 -16.06 2.22 8.93
CA MET A 443 -17.27 2.66 9.62
C MET A 443 -18.29 1.52 9.79
N LYS A 444 -18.77 1.42 11.03
CA LYS A 444 -19.82 0.48 11.44
C LYS A 444 -19.49 -0.98 11.08
N ASP A 445 -18.22 -1.37 11.24
CA ASP A 445 -17.76 -2.74 11.01
C ASP A 445 -18.12 -3.25 9.61
N VAL A 446 -17.67 -2.54 8.56
CA VAL A 446 -18.04 -2.84 7.16
C VAL A 446 -17.90 -4.30 6.76
N TRP A 447 -16.97 -5.04 7.34
CA TRP A 447 -16.82 -6.48 7.09
C TRP A 447 -18.08 -7.29 7.42
N LYS A 448 -18.98 -6.79 8.29
CA LYS A 448 -20.27 -7.42 8.61
C LYS A 448 -21.38 -7.13 7.60
N TRP A 449 -21.25 -6.09 6.78
CA TRP A 449 -22.36 -5.64 5.92
C TRP A 449 -21.97 -5.31 4.47
N GLY A 450 -20.68 -5.16 4.14
CA GLY A 450 -20.20 -4.75 2.81
C GLY A 450 -20.69 -5.68 1.70
N ALA A 451 -20.67 -6.99 1.94
CA ALA A 451 -21.20 -7.97 1.00
C ALA A 451 -22.72 -7.82 0.78
N SER A 452 -23.50 -7.46 1.82
CA SER A 452 -24.96 -7.32 1.72
C SER A 452 -25.43 -6.17 0.82
N VAL A 453 -24.54 -5.21 0.53
CA VAL A 453 -24.79 -4.09 -0.38
C VAL A 453 -24.09 -4.27 -1.73
N GLY A 454 -23.64 -5.50 -2.05
CA GLY A 454 -23.00 -5.84 -3.31
C GLY A 454 -21.49 -5.57 -3.37
N GLY A 455 -20.85 -5.24 -2.24
CA GLY A 455 -19.41 -4.99 -2.19
C GLY A 455 -18.57 -6.25 -2.35
N ASN A 456 -17.52 -6.16 -3.18
CA ASN A 456 -16.50 -7.21 -3.31
C ASN A 456 -15.26 -6.93 -2.47
N VAL A 457 -15.00 -5.64 -2.21
CA VAL A 457 -13.82 -5.17 -1.48
C VAL A 457 -14.27 -4.05 -0.55
N TRP A 458 -13.76 -3.98 0.67
CA TRP A 458 -14.09 -2.89 1.59
C TRP A 458 -12.93 -2.43 2.45
N ARG A 459 -12.71 -1.12 2.45
CA ARG A 459 -11.74 -0.46 3.31
C ARG A 459 -12.08 -0.71 4.78
N THR A 460 -11.19 -1.36 5.51
CA THR A 460 -11.37 -1.67 6.95
C THR A 460 -10.81 -0.58 7.86
N THR A 461 -10.04 0.35 7.31
CA THR A 461 -9.39 1.44 8.06
C THR A 461 -9.43 2.77 7.32
N GLY A 462 -9.11 3.86 8.04
CA GLY A 462 -8.70 5.11 7.40
C GLY A 462 -7.42 4.95 6.57
N ASP A 463 -7.06 6.00 5.82
CA ASP A 463 -5.99 5.92 4.80
C ASP A 463 -4.63 5.55 5.39
N ILE A 464 -3.94 4.69 4.65
CA ILE A 464 -2.54 4.38 4.90
C ILE A 464 -1.67 5.61 4.69
N ARG A 465 -0.64 5.73 5.52
CA ARG A 465 0.39 6.75 5.41
C ARG A 465 1.73 6.06 5.31
N ASP A 466 2.60 6.64 4.51
CA ASP A 466 3.98 6.20 4.30
C ASP A 466 4.83 6.42 5.57
N ASN A 467 4.65 5.57 6.58
CA ASN A 467 5.47 5.43 7.78
C ASN A 467 5.08 4.13 8.52
N TRP A 468 6.04 3.58 9.27
CA TRP A 468 5.88 2.33 10.02
C TRP A 468 4.68 2.33 10.97
N GLU A 469 4.54 3.35 11.83
CA GLU A 469 3.50 3.42 12.87
C GLU A 469 2.09 3.27 12.26
N ASN A 470 1.84 3.92 11.13
CA ASN A 470 0.55 3.84 10.47
C ASN A 470 0.35 2.52 9.71
N MET A 471 1.33 2.10 8.89
CA MET A 471 1.24 0.86 8.11
C MET A 471 1.09 -0.37 9.00
N SER A 472 1.95 -0.50 10.03
CA SER A 472 1.91 -1.62 10.98
C SER A 472 0.58 -1.68 11.72
N ARG A 473 0.08 -0.54 12.23
CA ARG A 473 -1.22 -0.47 12.90
C ARG A 473 -2.36 -0.88 11.97
N ILE A 474 -2.34 -0.48 10.71
CA ILE A 474 -3.40 -0.83 9.75
C ILE A 474 -3.40 -2.33 9.45
N GLY A 475 -2.24 -2.91 9.13
CA GLY A 475 -2.12 -4.32 8.80
C GLY A 475 -2.36 -5.25 10.01
N PHE A 476 -1.69 -5.01 11.14
CA PHE A 476 -1.77 -5.93 12.29
C PHE A 476 -3.09 -5.83 13.08
N ASN A 477 -3.91 -4.80 12.84
CA ASN A 477 -5.26 -4.69 13.42
C ASN A 477 -6.34 -5.43 12.61
N GLN A 478 -5.98 -6.16 11.56
CA GLN A 478 -6.93 -6.99 10.79
C GLN A 478 -7.25 -8.33 11.48
N ALA A 479 -6.66 -8.61 12.65
CA ALA A 479 -6.89 -9.85 13.38
C ALA A 479 -8.36 -9.98 13.82
N GLY A 480 -8.98 -11.14 13.58
CA GLY A 480 -10.38 -11.39 13.84
C GLY A 480 -11.31 -11.10 12.66
N LEU A 481 -10.78 -10.57 11.55
CA LEU A 481 -11.56 -10.28 10.34
C LEU A 481 -11.54 -11.42 9.31
N GLU A 482 -10.77 -12.48 9.55
CA GLU A 482 -10.59 -13.60 8.62
C GLU A 482 -11.89 -14.34 8.26
N SER A 483 -12.89 -14.33 9.15
CA SER A 483 -14.20 -14.97 8.91
C SER A 483 -15.08 -14.21 7.91
N TYR A 484 -14.73 -12.95 7.61
CA TYR A 484 -15.48 -12.09 6.70
C TYR A 484 -14.84 -11.98 5.31
N ALA A 485 -13.61 -12.45 5.14
CA ALA A 485 -12.91 -12.50 3.86
C ALA A 485 -13.01 -13.88 3.20
N GLY A 486 -13.07 -13.91 1.87
CA GLY A 486 -13.16 -15.11 1.05
C GLY A 486 -13.36 -14.77 -0.42
N PRO A 487 -13.44 -15.78 -1.31
CA PRO A 487 -13.72 -15.56 -2.72
C PRO A 487 -14.91 -14.61 -2.92
N GLY A 488 -14.68 -13.53 -3.67
CA GLY A 488 -15.65 -12.47 -3.97
C GLY A 488 -15.85 -11.40 -2.89
N ARG A 489 -15.15 -11.48 -1.75
CA ARG A 489 -15.29 -10.55 -0.62
C ARG A 489 -13.98 -10.37 0.17
N TRP A 490 -13.38 -9.19 0.10
CA TRP A 490 -12.04 -8.96 0.64
C TRP A 490 -11.98 -7.77 1.60
N ASN A 491 -11.31 -7.98 2.74
CA ASN A 491 -10.92 -6.90 3.64
C ASN A 491 -9.79 -6.09 2.98
N ASP A 492 -9.94 -4.78 2.88
CA ASP A 492 -8.97 -3.87 2.29
C ASP A 492 -8.30 -2.98 3.35
N PRO A 493 -7.08 -3.32 3.77
CA PRO A 493 -6.24 -2.48 4.61
C PRO A 493 -5.52 -1.36 3.82
N ASP A 494 -5.98 -1.00 2.62
CA ASP A 494 -5.48 0.10 1.78
C ASP A 494 -4.19 -0.22 0.99
N MET A 495 -3.80 0.72 0.12
CA MET A 495 -2.78 0.55 -0.93
C MET A 495 -1.36 0.25 -0.42
N LEU A 496 -0.52 -0.31 -1.31
CA LEU A 496 0.89 -0.53 -1.07
C LEU A 496 1.70 0.77 -1.17
N VAL A 497 2.55 1.04 -0.16
CA VAL A 497 3.36 2.27 -0.04
C VAL A 497 4.86 1.94 -0.09
N VAL A 498 5.26 1.15 -1.09
CA VAL A 498 6.66 0.77 -1.36
C VAL A 498 7.26 1.65 -2.47
N GLY A 499 8.58 1.63 -2.67
CA GLY A 499 9.21 2.36 -3.78
C GLY A 499 9.00 3.88 -3.75
N TYR A 500 8.81 4.52 -4.91
CA TYR A 500 8.60 5.98 -5.01
C TYR A 500 7.12 6.38 -4.89
N VAL A 501 6.78 7.13 -3.84
CA VAL A 501 5.42 7.62 -3.53
C VAL A 501 5.44 9.10 -3.14
N GLY A 502 4.32 9.82 -3.23
CA GLY A 502 4.32 11.24 -2.88
C GLY A 502 2.98 11.96 -2.74
N TRP A 503 1.85 11.36 -3.11
CA TRP A 503 0.51 11.98 -3.04
C TRP A 503 0.46 13.42 -3.61
N SER A 504 1.35 13.72 -4.55
CA SER A 504 1.60 15.04 -5.13
C SER A 504 2.63 14.93 -6.26
N LYS A 505 2.96 16.03 -6.96
CA LYS A 505 4.05 16.07 -7.94
C LYS A 505 5.43 15.77 -7.35
N ASN A 506 5.59 15.85 -6.02
CA ASN A 506 6.87 15.68 -5.35
C ASN A 506 7.04 14.24 -4.86
N LEU A 507 7.32 13.33 -5.80
CA LEU A 507 7.62 11.93 -5.50
C LEU A 507 8.96 11.76 -4.79
N ARG A 508 9.01 10.85 -3.83
CA ARG A 508 10.20 10.48 -3.06
C ARG A 508 10.24 8.99 -2.76
N PRO A 509 11.39 8.39 -2.40
CA PRO A 509 11.43 7.03 -1.87
C PRO A 509 10.65 6.93 -0.57
N THR A 510 9.83 5.88 -0.43
CA THR A 510 9.06 5.56 0.77
C THR A 510 9.88 5.79 2.06
N TYR A 511 9.19 6.24 3.10
CA TYR A 511 9.78 6.33 4.44
C TYR A 511 9.90 4.98 5.14
N LEU A 512 9.35 3.90 4.57
CA LEU A 512 9.53 2.56 5.07
C LEU A 512 10.94 2.05 4.79
N SER A 513 11.59 1.49 5.80
CA SER A 513 12.84 0.77 5.62
C SER A 513 12.67 -0.51 4.79
N PRO A 514 13.75 -1.13 4.28
CA PRO A 514 13.65 -2.39 3.53
C PRO A 514 12.92 -3.51 4.29
N ASN A 515 13.21 -3.69 5.60
CA ASN A 515 12.55 -4.68 6.43
C ASN A 515 11.04 -4.39 6.58
N GLU A 516 10.68 -3.12 6.75
CA GLU A 516 9.29 -2.69 6.87
C GLU A 516 8.51 -2.90 5.57
N GLN A 517 9.17 -2.75 4.41
CA GLN A 517 8.56 -3.05 3.10
C GLN A 517 8.37 -4.56 2.88
N TYR A 518 9.32 -5.40 3.30
CA TYR A 518 9.12 -6.85 3.31
C TYR A 518 7.96 -7.25 4.23
N THR A 519 7.87 -6.66 5.42
CA THR A 519 6.73 -6.85 6.35
C THR A 519 5.42 -6.43 5.69
N HIS A 520 5.39 -5.27 5.04
CA HIS A 520 4.21 -4.74 4.36
C HIS A 520 3.65 -5.72 3.33
N ILE A 521 4.48 -6.13 2.36
CA ILE A 521 4.05 -7.05 1.30
C ILE A 521 3.67 -8.43 1.86
N SER A 522 4.44 -8.95 2.83
CA SER A 522 4.17 -10.26 3.42
C SER A 522 2.85 -10.28 4.17
N LEU A 523 2.57 -9.23 4.96
CA LEU A 523 1.35 -9.15 5.75
C LEU A 523 0.13 -8.98 4.85
N TRP A 524 0.17 -8.10 3.83
CA TRP A 524 -0.94 -7.97 2.87
C TRP A 524 -1.19 -9.27 2.10
N SER A 525 -0.12 -10.00 1.76
CA SER A 525 -0.25 -11.29 1.08
C SER A 525 -0.92 -12.34 1.98
N LEU A 526 -0.49 -12.45 3.24
CA LEU A 526 -1.12 -13.33 4.23
C LEU A 526 -2.58 -12.96 4.51
N LEU A 527 -2.90 -11.66 4.52
CA LEU A 527 -4.25 -11.18 4.79
C LEU A 527 -5.23 -11.45 3.64
N ALA A 528 -4.77 -11.96 2.49
CA ALA A 528 -5.56 -11.99 1.27
C ALA A 528 -6.17 -10.61 0.95
N ALA A 529 -5.40 -9.55 1.22
CA ALA A 529 -5.79 -8.18 0.93
C ALA A 529 -5.67 -7.90 -0.58
N PRO A 530 -6.43 -6.94 -1.13
CA PRO A 530 -6.10 -6.37 -2.43
C PRO A 530 -4.66 -5.87 -2.44
N LEU A 531 -3.90 -6.23 -3.48
CA LEU A 531 -2.56 -5.71 -3.69
C LEU A 531 -2.66 -4.57 -4.71
N LEU A 532 -2.76 -3.34 -4.24
CA LEU A 532 -2.82 -2.15 -5.09
C LEU A 532 -1.52 -1.36 -4.96
N ILE A 533 -0.64 -1.46 -5.95
CA ILE A 533 0.61 -0.70 -6.01
C ILE A 533 0.30 0.80 -6.06
N GLY A 534 0.90 1.57 -5.15
CA GLY A 534 0.79 3.04 -5.16
C GLY A 534 1.98 3.76 -5.78
N CYS A 535 3.09 3.07 -6.07
CA CYS A 535 4.32 3.70 -6.52
C CYS A 535 4.35 3.98 -8.03
N ASP A 536 5.20 4.92 -8.41
CA ASP A 536 5.42 5.26 -9.83
C ASP A 536 6.31 4.20 -10.49
N LEU A 537 5.71 3.40 -11.37
CA LEU A 537 6.38 2.29 -12.05
C LEU A 537 7.49 2.77 -13.02
N THR A 538 7.50 4.05 -13.42
CA THR A 538 8.60 4.60 -14.24
C THR A 538 9.90 4.79 -13.45
N ARG A 539 9.82 4.71 -12.11
CA ARG A 539 10.93 4.91 -11.18
C ARG A 539 11.24 3.67 -10.35
N LEU A 540 10.89 2.50 -10.88
CA LEU A 540 11.09 1.23 -10.21
C LEU A 540 12.59 0.92 -10.08
N ASP A 541 13.07 0.70 -8.86
CA ASP A 541 14.41 0.16 -8.59
C ASP A 541 14.38 -1.36 -8.40
N ASP A 542 15.54 -2.01 -8.49
CA ASP A 542 15.66 -3.48 -8.43
C ASP A 542 15.08 -4.08 -7.13
N PHE A 543 15.21 -3.35 -6.01
CA PHE A 543 14.64 -3.77 -4.73
C PHE A 543 13.12 -3.75 -4.76
N THR A 544 12.53 -2.63 -5.21
CA THR A 544 11.07 -2.49 -5.34
C THR A 544 10.52 -3.47 -6.37
N TYR A 545 11.22 -3.70 -7.47
CA TYR A 545 10.87 -4.74 -8.43
C TYR A 545 10.84 -6.11 -7.73
N GLY A 546 11.89 -6.49 -7.00
CA GLY A 546 11.95 -7.75 -6.26
C GLY A 546 10.82 -7.93 -5.25
N LEU A 547 10.35 -6.86 -4.60
CA LEU A 547 9.18 -6.90 -3.71
C LEU A 547 7.88 -7.23 -4.46
N LEU A 548 7.73 -6.71 -5.69
CA LEU A 548 6.51 -6.81 -6.49
C LEU A 548 6.53 -7.98 -7.49
N SER A 549 7.67 -8.67 -7.63
CA SER A 549 7.92 -9.70 -8.63
C SER A 549 8.25 -11.07 -8.00
N ASN A 550 7.84 -11.32 -6.75
CA ASN A 550 8.02 -12.64 -6.13
C ASN A 550 6.78 -13.53 -6.33
N PRO A 551 6.84 -14.55 -7.20
CA PRO A 551 5.69 -15.38 -7.54
C PRO A 551 5.18 -16.22 -6.36
N GLU A 552 6.03 -16.62 -5.42
CA GLU A 552 5.61 -17.43 -4.27
C GLU A 552 4.90 -16.60 -3.20
N VAL A 553 5.37 -15.37 -2.96
CA VAL A 553 4.68 -14.43 -2.07
C VAL A 553 3.32 -14.02 -2.65
N ILE A 554 3.27 -13.74 -3.96
CA ILE A 554 2.03 -13.45 -4.68
C ILE A 554 1.09 -14.66 -4.64
N ALA A 555 1.60 -15.88 -4.81
CA ALA A 555 0.78 -17.09 -4.75
C ALA A 555 0.12 -17.30 -3.37
N VAL A 556 0.73 -16.85 -2.27
CA VAL A 556 0.07 -16.86 -0.95
C VAL A 556 -1.19 -15.99 -0.97
N ASN A 557 -1.10 -14.78 -1.56
CA ASN A 557 -2.23 -13.87 -1.69
C ASN A 557 -3.32 -14.42 -2.63
N GLN A 558 -2.91 -14.97 -3.77
CA GLN A 558 -3.78 -15.45 -4.86
C GLN A 558 -4.23 -16.91 -4.70
N ASP A 559 -3.95 -17.54 -3.57
CA ASP A 559 -4.35 -18.92 -3.31
C ASP A 559 -5.89 -19.07 -3.33
N ILE A 560 -6.37 -20.05 -4.10
CA ILE A 560 -7.79 -20.20 -4.44
C ILE A 560 -8.68 -20.60 -3.27
N LEU A 561 -8.10 -21.04 -2.14
CA LEU A 561 -8.88 -21.25 -0.91
C LEU A 561 -9.43 -19.91 -0.38
N GLY A 562 -8.76 -18.80 -0.73
CA GLY A 562 -9.22 -17.44 -0.43
C GLY A 562 -9.27 -17.12 1.06
N LYS A 563 -8.57 -17.86 1.92
CA LYS A 563 -8.55 -17.61 3.37
C LYS A 563 -7.63 -16.46 3.70
N GLN A 564 -8.11 -15.48 4.46
CA GLN A 564 -7.25 -14.54 5.16
C GLN A 564 -6.53 -15.23 6.34
N ALA A 565 -5.28 -14.87 6.60
CA ALA A 565 -4.52 -15.39 7.73
C ALA A 565 -5.13 -15.03 9.09
N SER A 566 -5.02 -15.96 10.04
CA SER A 566 -5.28 -15.70 11.46
C SER A 566 -3.99 -15.35 12.20
N ARG A 567 -4.10 -14.50 13.22
CA ARG A 567 -2.99 -14.22 14.14
C ARG A 567 -2.92 -15.31 15.21
N ILE A 568 -1.89 -16.13 15.14
CA ILE A 568 -1.67 -17.27 16.05
C ILE A 568 -0.98 -16.83 17.34
N ILE A 569 0.03 -15.95 17.22
CA ILE A 569 0.82 -15.47 18.36
C ILE A 569 0.81 -13.94 18.36
N ASN A 570 0.65 -13.37 19.55
CA ASN A 570 0.78 -11.94 19.80
C ASN A 570 1.47 -11.72 21.16
N LYS A 571 2.79 -11.47 21.15
CA LYS A 571 3.61 -11.32 22.37
C LYS A 571 4.55 -10.12 22.21
N LYS A 572 4.42 -9.06 23.02
CA LYS A 572 5.24 -7.83 23.00
C LYS A 572 5.67 -7.41 21.58
N ASN A 573 6.85 -7.85 21.13
CA ASN A 573 7.47 -7.51 19.85
C ASN A 573 7.37 -8.61 18.76
N ILE A 574 6.70 -9.73 19.00
CA ILE A 574 6.52 -10.82 18.04
C ILE A 574 5.04 -11.03 17.73
N GLN A 575 4.73 -11.13 16.44
CA GLN A 575 3.48 -11.73 15.96
C GLN A 575 3.74 -12.86 14.99
N VAL A 576 2.92 -13.91 15.07
CA VAL A 576 2.93 -15.01 14.10
C VAL A 576 1.54 -15.10 13.48
N TRP A 577 1.51 -15.12 12.15
CA TRP A 577 0.30 -15.21 11.36
C TRP A 577 0.37 -16.45 10.47
N ALA A 578 -0.74 -17.17 10.35
CA ALA A 578 -0.81 -18.40 9.57
C ALA A 578 -2.02 -18.40 8.65
N LYS A 579 -1.81 -18.85 7.40
CA LYS A 579 -2.81 -18.93 6.34
C LYS A 579 -2.83 -20.34 5.76
N PRO A 580 -3.90 -21.12 5.95
CA PRO A 580 -4.09 -22.36 5.22
C PRO A 580 -4.15 -22.09 3.71
N LEU A 581 -3.53 -22.96 2.92
CA LEU A 581 -3.51 -22.89 1.45
C LEU A 581 -4.30 -24.06 0.85
N SER A 582 -4.71 -23.89 -0.42
CA SER A 582 -5.54 -24.86 -1.15
C SER A 582 -4.90 -26.23 -1.36
N ASP A 583 -3.57 -26.32 -1.34
CA ASP A 583 -2.80 -27.56 -1.48
C ASP A 583 -2.59 -28.30 -0.14
N GLY A 584 -3.20 -27.83 0.95
CA GLY A 584 -3.09 -28.41 2.29
C GLY A 584 -1.89 -27.90 3.11
N SER A 585 -0.99 -27.13 2.50
CA SER A 585 0.12 -26.49 3.22
C SER A 585 -0.33 -25.24 3.98
N ILE A 586 0.58 -24.66 4.77
CA ILE A 586 0.31 -23.42 5.53
C ILE A 586 1.40 -22.39 5.23
N ALA A 587 0.99 -21.17 4.87
CA ALA A 587 1.89 -20.01 4.84
C ALA A 587 1.97 -19.37 6.22
N VAL A 588 3.20 -19.09 6.70
CA VAL A 588 3.45 -18.57 8.05
C VAL A 588 4.37 -17.35 7.99
N GLY A 589 3.91 -16.22 8.52
CA GLY A 589 4.71 -15.03 8.73
C GLY A 589 5.11 -14.86 10.18
N VAL A 590 6.41 -14.82 10.47
CA VAL A 590 6.97 -14.52 11.79
C VAL A 590 7.51 -13.09 11.76
N PHE A 591 6.85 -12.19 12.47
CA PHE A 591 7.09 -10.75 12.41
C PHE A 591 7.74 -10.23 13.70
N ASN A 592 8.79 -9.45 13.55
CA ASN A 592 9.39 -8.67 14.62
C ASN A 592 8.87 -7.23 14.56
N LEU A 593 7.98 -6.86 15.48
CA LEU A 593 7.47 -5.49 15.66
C LEU A 593 8.39 -4.62 16.51
N GLY A 594 9.43 -5.22 17.09
CA GLY A 594 10.38 -4.57 17.96
C GLY A 594 11.46 -3.83 17.21
N GLU A 595 12.15 -3.01 18.00
CA GLU A 595 13.11 -2.01 17.53
C GLU A 595 14.53 -2.58 17.32
N ASN A 596 14.77 -3.87 17.63
CA ASN A 596 16.05 -4.56 17.51
C ASN A 596 15.87 -5.93 16.83
N PRO A 597 16.88 -6.45 16.12
CA PRO A 597 16.86 -7.83 15.64
C PRO A 597 16.67 -8.82 16.79
N MET A 598 15.95 -9.91 16.54
CA MET A 598 15.72 -10.95 17.55
C MET A 598 15.68 -12.34 16.95
N ASP A 599 16.09 -13.32 17.75
CA ASP A 599 15.91 -14.74 17.46
C ASP A 599 14.60 -15.22 18.10
N TYR A 600 13.83 -16.00 17.35
CA TYR A 600 12.55 -16.53 17.80
C TYR A 600 12.41 -17.99 17.41
N GLU A 601 12.09 -18.83 18.38
CA GLU A 601 11.76 -20.24 18.18
C GLU A 601 10.24 -20.40 18.08
N LEU A 602 9.77 -20.94 16.96
CA LEU A 602 8.35 -21.25 16.73
C LEU A 602 8.12 -22.75 16.86
N SER A 603 7.27 -23.15 17.82
CA SER A 603 6.80 -24.54 17.94
C SER A 603 5.68 -24.84 16.94
N LEU A 604 5.76 -25.98 16.25
CA LEU A 604 4.75 -26.44 15.31
C LEU A 604 3.41 -26.75 15.97
N SER A 605 3.43 -27.16 17.24
CA SER A 605 2.20 -27.36 18.01
C SER A 605 1.34 -26.10 18.12
N SER A 606 1.95 -24.91 18.13
CA SER A 606 1.22 -23.63 18.14
C SER A 606 0.45 -23.37 16.85
N LEU A 607 0.89 -23.99 15.75
CA LEU A 607 0.23 -23.99 14.44
C LEU A 607 -0.71 -25.19 14.26
N GLN A 608 -0.92 -26.01 15.29
CA GLN A 608 -1.65 -27.27 15.22
C GLN A 608 -1.05 -28.28 14.22
N LEU A 609 0.27 -28.22 14.03
CA LEU A 609 1.02 -29.15 13.19
C LEU A 609 1.79 -30.17 14.05
N SER A 610 1.96 -31.37 13.50
CA SER A 610 2.70 -32.47 14.12
C SER A 610 3.34 -33.34 13.06
N GLY A 611 4.49 -33.94 13.37
CA GLY A 611 5.22 -34.79 12.44
C GLY A 611 6.16 -33.98 11.55
N LYS A 612 6.76 -34.67 10.56
CA LYS A 612 7.81 -34.11 9.73
C LYS A 612 7.23 -33.29 8.57
N HIS A 613 7.69 -32.05 8.45
CA HIS A 613 7.31 -31.11 7.40
C HIS A 613 8.54 -30.54 6.69
N THR A 614 8.35 -30.02 5.49
CA THR A 614 9.39 -29.23 4.78
C THR A 614 9.10 -27.74 4.95
N LEU A 615 10.13 -26.98 5.35
CA LEU A 615 10.07 -25.54 5.52
C LEU A 615 10.70 -24.84 4.31
N ARG A 616 9.97 -23.93 3.67
CA ARG A 616 10.42 -23.15 2.51
C ARG A 616 10.36 -21.66 2.81
N ASP A 617 11.46 -20.92 2.64
CA ASP A 617 11.49 -19.45 2.71
C ASP A 617 10.98 -18.89 1.38
N LEU A 618 9.83 -18.20 1.42
CA LEU A 618 9.15 -17.72 0.22
C LEU A 618 9.82 -16.52 -0.43
N TRP A 619 10.49 -15.68 0.38
CA TRP A 619 11.18 -14.52 -0.16
C TRP A 619 12.41 -14.94 -0.96
N LYS A 620 13.14 -15.94 -0.46
CA LYS A 620 14.34 -16.47 -1.11
C LYS A 620 14.06 -17.61 -2.08
N GLN A 621 12.86 -18.19 -2.05
CA GLN A 621 12.47 -19.35 -2.84
C GLN A 621 13.39 -20.57 -2.60
N GLU A 622 13.76 -20.79 -1.34
CA GLU A 622 14.67 -21.86 -0.94
C GLU A 622 14.01 -22.77 0.10
N ASP A 623 14.18 -24.08 -0.05
CA ASP A 623 13.84 -25.02 1.01
C ASP A 623 14.94 -24.94 2.07
N VAL A 624 14.59 -24.52 3.29
CA VAL A 624 15.55 -24.27 4.38
C VAL A 624 15.79 -25.50 5.26
N GLY A 625 14.99 -26.55 5.09
CA GLY A 625 15.18 -27.83 5.76
C GLY A 625 13.87 -28.54 6.11
N ASN A 626 14.01 -29.70 6.76
CA ASN A 626 12.88 -30.41 7.36
C ASN A 626 12.76 -30.06 8.85
N ILE A 627 11.53 -29.96 9.33
CA ILE A 627 11.19 -29.59 10.70
C ILE A 627 10.19 -30.60 11.28
N GLU A 628 10.17 -30.79 12.59
CA GLU A 628 9.30 -31.79 13.24
C GLU A 628 8.60 -31.27 14.50
N THR A 629 9.28 -30.48 15.32
CA THR A 629 8.75 -29.97 16.60
C THR A 629 8.76 -28.44 16.68
N SER A 630 9.86 -27.82 16.27
CA SER A 630 10.05 -26.36 16.22
C SER A 630 11.07 -25.97 15.16
N PHE A 631 11.21 -24.66 14.93
CA PHE A 631 12.31 -24.08 14.18
C PHE A 631 12.64 -22.68 14.70
N SER A 632 13.91 -22.28 14.61
CA SER A 632 14.40 -20.98 15.07
C SER A 632 14.75 -20.07 13.91
N VAL A 633 14.39 -18.79 14.03
CA VAL A 633 14.64 -17.79 13.00
C VAL A 633 15.15 -16.48 13.59
N ARG A 634 16.13 -15.88 12.92
CA ARG A 634 16.56 -14.51 13.18
C ARG A 634 15.76 -13.53 12.33
N ILE A 635 15.16 -12.53 12.96
CA ILE A 635 14.29 -11.56 12.32
C ILE A 635 14.79 -10.16 12.67
N ASN A 636 15.16 -9.39 11.64
CA ASN A 636 15.61 -8.01 11.83
C ASN A 636 14.48 -7.13 12.38
N ARG A 637 14.85 -5.95 12.90
CA ARG A 637 13.92 -4.91 13.32
C ARG A 637 12.83 -4.70 12.27
N HIS A 638 11.58 -4.71 12.70
CA HIS A 638 10.40 -4.48 11.84
C HIS A 638 10.30 -5.42 10.64
N GLY A 639 11.06 -6.53 10.66
CA GLY A 639 11.17 -7.48 9.57
C GLY A 639 10.24 -8.67 9.75
N VAL A 640 10.29 -9.52 8.73
CA VAL A 640 9.50 -10.73 8.62
C VAL A 640 10.35 -11.87 8.08
N LYS A 641 10.05 -13.08 8.54
CA LYS A 641 10.35 -14.31 7.82
C LYS A 641 9.04 -14.93 7.36
N LEU A 642 8.91 -15.14 6.05
CA LEU A 642 7.70 -15.67 5.44
C LEU A 642 7.99 -17.05 4.88
N PHE A 643 7.30 -18.06 5.40
CA PHE A 643 7.51 -19.45 5.06
C PHE A 643 6.27 -20.11 4.50
N LYS A 644 6.47 -21.20 3.77
CA LYS A 644 5.47 -22.23 3.51
C LYS A 644 5.91 -23.53 4.18
N ILE A 645 5.03 -24.12 4.98
CA ILE A 645 5.22 -25.40 5.65
C ILE A 645 4.38 -26.43 4.90
N LYS A 646 5.04 -27.42 4.30
CA LYS A 646 4.45 -28.48 3.48
C LYS A 646 4.35 -29.79 4.25
#